data_AF-A0AAJ1EJB2-F1
#
_entry.id   AF-A0AAJ1EJB2-F1
#
_cell.length_a   1.000
_cell.length_b   1.000
_cell.length_c   1.000
_cell.angle_alpha   90.00
_cell.angle_beta   90.00
_cell.angle_gamma   90.00
#
_symmetry.space_group_name_H-M   'P 1'
#
loop_
_entity.id
_entity.type
_entity.pdbx_description
1 polymer ?
#
loop_
_entity_poly.entity_id
_entity_poly.type
_entity_poly.pdbx_seq_one_letter_code
_entity_poly.pdbx_strand_id
1 'polypeptide(L)'
;MSCGKVVGGLFLAWLFFTIVPNAFAAAAESPAAPHECSVCHNDPTDLVQSAHKGLACAECHSDISESPHTETPQPVRCTSCHRKLHETVSENAHAALGGGRPSANCIACHGSHQIRKTAADANGICASCHGGQATQMAVGIHAAGRVETTRNLPTCVTCHTAHAVKSRRDPLSPIHRSQIHETCARCHADPKIIAQERIARPRVVALFEQSIHGQAILQKGNLAAATCTDCHGAHEIRRGVDPASAIFKGHVAATCSRCHGNEAAQFRDSVHGGAVSRGISAAPTCTDCHGEHGITATRAPGSRVAPLTVSKTCAACHEATPVVEEFGLAPRRAGTFFESFHGLAVRGGSPVVANCASCHGTHNIRPSSDPRSTISPMNLSRTCGQCHRGAGMQLAGTRIHVAPGFGEHPWVTLIRRIYLVIIVVVVGGMGLHNGLDFLAHLRERWRADGQQAARPPVTPEVARRLFERWTVNERIQHVMLLTTFMILVITGFALKFPDAWWARPLVWIERGYTVRAWLHRISGVLMTLAAIYHLAYLFSTQRGRTQFRCMKPGRRDLHEAWGMVAFNLGLRPHRPRFDRFTYVEKLEYWAVIWGTAVMTGTGFMMWFQTGVLTRWSLLVIDLATVVHYYEAWLATLAIVVWHFYSVIFRPDIYPMSLVWLTGTMTGEQMARDHPAELDEMLAAESASHSLPGDDMIPPQAG
;
A
#
# COMPACT_ATOMS: atom_id res chain seq x y z
N MET A 1 41.72 2.39 -25.41
CA MET A 1 41.97 3.25 -26.59
C MET A 1 42.27 4.66 -26.10
N SER A 2 43.43 5.20 -26.51
CA SER A 2 44.04 6.54 -26.27
C SER A 2 44.29 6.96 -24.80
N CYS A 3 45.52 7.08 -24.25
CA CYS A 3 46.74 7.84 -24.64
C CYS A 3 46.53 9.36 -24.56
N GLY A 4 47.31 10.22 -23.85
CA GLY A 4 48.56 10.07 -23.12
C GLY A 4 48.98 11.38 -22.38
N LYS A 5 50.21 11.35 -21.83
CA LYS A 5 51.02 12.31 -21.02
C LYS A 5 51.05 13.78 -21.54
N VAL A 6 51.43 14.85 -20.80
CA VAL A 6 52.82 15.33 -20.48
C VAL A 6 52.79 16.74 -19.81
N VAL A 7 53.44 16.91 -18.64
CA VAL A 7 54.50 17.88 -18.21
C VAL A 7 54.46 19.39 -18.57
N GLY A 8 54.55 20.26 -17.54
CA GLY A 8 55.63 21.26 -17.31
C GLY A 8 55.59 22.69 -17.89
N GLY A 9 56.04 23.66 -17.05
CA GLY A 9 56.63 24.97 -17.43
C GLY A 9 55.70 26.19 -17.30
N LEU A 10 55.89 27.16 -16.39
CA LEU A 10 56.95 28.19 -16.21
C LEU A 10 56.76 29.47 -17.07
N PHE A 11 56.64 30.62 -16.36
CA PHE A 11 57.03 32.02 -16.73
C PHE A 11 56.21 32.73 -17.84
N LEU A 12 55.94 34.05 -17.84
CA LEU A 12 56.63 35.28 -17.38
C LEU A 12 55.58 36.37 -16.98
N ALA A 13 55.80 37.12 -15.89
CA ALA A 13 56.35 38.51 -15.81
C ALA A 13 55.41 39.60 -16.37
N TRP A 14 55.16 40.73 -15.69
CA TRP A 14 56.05 41.87 -15.39
C TRP A 14 55.89 42.31 -13.92
N LEU A 15 56.86 42.63 -13.05
CA LEU A 15 58.11 43.44 -13.07
C LEU A 15 57.94 44.96 -13.22
N PHE A 16 58.06 45.70 -12.10
CA PHE A 16 58.93 46.86 -11.86
C PHE A 16 59.04 47.03 -10.32
N PHE A 17 60.16 46.66 -9.65
CA PHE A 17 61.36 47.48 -9.30
C PHE A 17 61.00 48.77 -8.52
N THR A 18 61.48 49.09 -7.31
CA THR A 18 62.79 49.07 -6.60
C THR A 18 62.53 49.10 -5.07
N ILE A 19 63.20 48.40 -4.14
CA ILE A 19 64.57 48.42 -3.57
C ILE A 19 65.01 49.70 -2.79
N VAL A 20 64.88 49.59 -1.44
CA VAL A 20 65.84 49.90 -0.33
C VAL A 20 66.04 51.42 0.02
N PRO A 21 66.64 51.80 1.17
CA PRO A 21 66.01 52.08 2.48
C PRO A 21 66.34 53.51 2.98
N ASN A 22 65.67 53.99 4.04
CA ASN A 22 66.34 54.53 5.23
C ASN A 22 65.36 55.22 6.19
N ALA A 23 65.74 55.06 7.45
CA ALA A 23 65.41 55.89 8.59
C ALA A 23 65.01 57.34 8.26
N PHE A 24 63.83 57.74 8.75
CA PHE A 24 63.69 58.97 9.51
C PHE A 24 62.64 58.71 10.59
N ALA A 25 63.12 58.63 11.83
CA ALA A 25 62.31 58.84 13.01
C ALA A 25 61.81 60.29 12.96
N ALA A 26 60.57 60.48 12.52
CA ALA A 26 59.84 61.71 12.79
C ALA A 26 59.13 61.48 14.13
N ALA A 27 59.70 62.07 15.19
CA ALA A 27 58.99 62.32 16.42
C ALA A 27 57.78 63.18 16.08
N ALA A 28 56.61 62.57 15.95
CA ALA A 28 55.36 63.27 16.12
C ALA A 28 55.22 63.51 17.62
N GLU A 29 55.34 64.77 18.01
CA GLU A 29 55.06 65.26 19.34
C GLU A 29 53.72 64.69 19.82
N SER A 30 53.78 63.92 20.90
CA SER A 30 52.62 63.57 21.71
C SER A 30 51.97 64.87 22.18
N PRO A 31 50.71 65.17 21.81
CA PRO A 31 49.96 66.08 22.64
C PRO A 31 49.72 65.35 23.96
N ALA A 32 50.24 65.93 25.04
CA ALA A 32 49.93 65.74 26.46
C ALA A 32 49.54 64.33 26.96
N ALA A 33 50.26 63.89 27.99
CA ALA A 33 50.00 62.68 28.76
C ALA A 33 48.50 62.36 28.95
N PRO A 34 48.06 61.10 28.80
CA PRO A 34 46.70 60.74 29.12
C PRO A 34 46.50 60.99 30.62
N HIS A 35 45.56 61.87 30.95
CA HIS A 35 45.07 61.97 32.31
C HIS A 35 44.48 60.60 32.66
N GLU A 36 45.21 59.81 33.44
CA GLU A 36 44.71 58.56 33.98
C GLU A 36 43.59 58.89 34.98
N CYS A 37 42.35 58.91 34.49
CA CYS A 37 41.16 59.10 35.32
C CYS A 37 41.13 58.11 36.51
N SER A 38 41.81 56.97 36.38
CA SER A 38 42.01 55.93 37.39
C SER A 38 42.79 56.38 38.63
N VAL A 39 43.54 57.48 38.57
CA VAL A 39 44.25 58.05 39.73
C VAL A 39 43.28 58.66 40.73
N CYS A 40 42.15 59.19 40.25
CA CYS A 40 41.13 59.85 41.07
C CYS A 40 39.80 59.08 41.15
N HIS A 41 39.52 58.16 40.19
CA HIS A 41 38.28 57.37 40.11
C HIS A 41 38.59 55.87 40.18
N ASN A 42 37.97 55.15 41.12
CA ASN A 42 38.26 53.74 41.44
C ASN A 42 37.67 52.69 40.47
N ASP A 43 37.50 53.00 39.18
CA ASP A 43 36.84 52.10 38.21
C ASP A 43 37.67 51.62 36.99
N PRO A 44 39.02 51.46 37.06
CA PRO A 44 39.80 51.03 35.88
C PRO A 44 39.56 49.57 35.49
N THR A 45 39.16 48.70 36.43
CA THR A 45 39.05 47.26 36.18
C THR A 45 37.86 46.87 35.30
N ASP A 46 36.78 47.65 35.35
CA ASP A 46 35.54 47.35 34.63
C ASP A 46 35.67 47.61 33.13
N LEU A 47 36.38 48.69 32.75
CA LEU A 47 36.64 49.03 31.36
C LEU A 47 37.56 48.01 30.67
N VAL A 48 38.54 47.46 31.39
CA VAL A 48 39.50 46.47 30.87
C VAL A 48 38.80 45.18 30.40
N GLN A 49 37.68 44.82 31.04
CA GLN A 49 36.86 43.67 30.67
C GLN A 49 35.78 43.99 29.63
N SER A 50 35.60 45.27 29.29
CA SER A 50 34.56 45.74 28.38
C SER A 50 34.91 45.52 26.90
N ALA A 51 33.90 45.66 26.04
CA ALA A 51 34.07 45.73 24.59
C ALA A 51 34.87 46.96 24.13
N HIS A 52 34.97 47.99 24.97
CA HIS A 52 35.64 49.27 24.71
C HIS A 52 36.97 49.41 25.46
N LYS A 53 37.59 48.32 25.89
CA LYS A 53 38.88 48.32 26.62
C LYS A 53 40.05 49.07 25.95
N GLY A 54 39.92 49.40 24.66
CA GLY A 54 40.91 50.17 23.90
C GLY A 54 40.62 51.68 23.84
N LEU A 55 39.52 52.15 24.44
CA LEU A 55 39.17 53.56 24.52
C LEU A 55 39.60 54.14 25.87
N ALA A 56 40.06 55.40 25.86
CA ALA A 56 40.25 56.20 27.06
C ALA A 56 38.90 56.69 27.61
N CYS A 57 38.83 56.98 28.91
CA CYS A 57 37.60 57.41 29.58
C CYS A 57 36.98 58.67 28.93
N ALA A 58 37.82 59.62 28.51
CA ALA A 58 37.41 60.86 27.85
C ALA A 58 36.81 60.66 26.44
N GLU A 59 37.08 59.52 25.79
CA GLU A 59 36.47 59.20 24.48
C GLU A 59 34.98 58.83 24.62
N CYS A 60 34.55 58.37 25.80
CA CYS A 60 33.14 58.14 26.12
C CYS A 60 32.53 59.35 26.84
N HIS A 61 33.29 60.00 27.72
CA HIS A 61 32.92 61.21 28.44
C HIS A 61 33.52 62.46 27.79
N SER A 62 33.08 62.75 26.57
CA SER A 62 33.56 63.91 25.79
C SER A 62 33.18 65.27 26.41
N ASP A 63 32.33 65.25 27.43
CA ASP A 63 31.91 66.41 28.23
C ASP A 63 32.94 66.80 29.31
N ILE A 64 33.96 65.97 29.54
CA ILE A 64 35.07 66.28 30.44
C ILE A 64 36.21 66.88 29.63
N SER A 65 36.41 68.19 29.75
CA SER A 65 37.50 68.91 29.06
C SER A 65 38.68 69.28 29.98
N GLU A 66 38.53 69.16 31.30
CA GLU A 66 39.53 69.59 32.29
C GLU A 66 39.67 68.55 33.42
N SER A 67 40.88 68.40 33.98
CA SER A 67 41.18 67.50 35.09
C SER A 67 42.15 68.15 36.09
N PRO A 68 41.84 68.20 37.40
CA PRO A 68 40.65 67.63 38.06
C PRO A 68 39.37 68.42 37.74
N HIS A 69 38.25 67.71 37.56
CA HIS A 69 36.94 68.29 37.32
C HIS A 69 36.11 68.34 38.61
N THR A 70 35.15 69.27 38.69
CA THR A 70 34.22 69.43 39.82
C THR A 70 32.80 68.97 39.51
N GLU A 71 32.46 68.79 38.23
CA GLU A 71 31.12 68.43 37.78
C GLU A 71 31.01 66.93 37.49
N THR A 72 29.84 66.35 37.78
CA THR A 72 29.60 64.93 37.48
C THR A 72 29.41 64.75 35.97
N PRO A 73 30.16 63.83 35.32
CA PRO A 73 30.02 63.58 33.89
C PRO A 73 28.60 63.17 33.52
N GLN A 74 28.12 63.66 32.37
CA GLN A 74 26.83 63.30 31.83
C GLN A 74 26.78 61.81 31.45
N PRO A 75 25.59 61.17 31.50
CA PRO A 75 25.44 59.80 31.05
C PRO A 75 25.84 59.63 29.57
N VAL A 76 26.75 58.69 29.32
CA VAL A 76 27.26 58.40 27.97
C VAL A 76 26.11 58.01 27.04
N ARG A 77 25.95 58.75 25.94
CA ARG A 77 24.96 58.45 24.92
C ARG A 77 25.55 57.52 23.87
N CYS A 78 25.35 56.21 24.01
CA CYS A 78 25.86 55.20 23.08
C CYS A 78 25.49 55.48 21.60
N THR A 79 24.42 56.23 21.35
CA THR A 79 23.91 56.60 20.03
C THR A 79 24.80 57.59 19.27
N SER A 80 25.71 58.30 19.96
CA SER A 80 26.68 59.21 19.33
C SER A 80 27.59 58.45 18.36
N CYS A 81 28.00 57.23 18.74
CA CYS A 81 28.86 56.35 17.94
C CYS A 81 28.09 55.19 17.29
N HIS A 82 27.04 54.64 17.93
CA HIS A 82 26.28 53.47 17.44
C HIS A 82 24.92 53.84 16.81
N ARG A 83 24.86 54.92 16.01
CA ARG A 83 23.62 55.46 15.44
C ARG A 83 22.75 54.43 14.69
N LYS A 84 23.37 53.59 13.84
CA LYS A 84 22.67 52.55 13.07
C LYS A 84 22.01 51.48 13.95
N LEU A 85 22.65 51.12 15.07
CA LEU A 85 22.07 50.14 16.00
C LEU A 85 20.88 50.71 16.77
N HIS A 86 20.91 52.00 17.09
CA HIS A 86 19.82 52.65 17.79
C HIS A 86 18.49 52.57 17.05
N GLU A 87 18.51 52.77 15.72
CA GLU A 87 17.34 52.62 14.86
C GLU A 87 16.74 51.21 15.00
N THR A 88 17.57 50.16 14.92
CA THR A 88 17.10 48.77 15.07
C THR A 88 16.57 48.47 16.47
N VAL A 89 17.24 48.97 17.52
CA VAL A 89 16.83 48.75 18.92
C VAL A 89 15.52 49.48 19.23
N SER A 90 15.28 50.65 18.63
CA SER A 90 14.05 51.43 18.84
C SER A 90 12.78 50.71 18.37
N GLU A 91 12.92 49.77 17.42
CA GLU A 91 11.82 48.97 16.88
C GLU A 91 11.65 47.61 17.58
N ASN A 92 12.49 47.31 18.58
CA ASN A 92 12.43 46.03 19.26
C ASN A 92 11.29 45.95 20.28
N ALA A 93 10.91 44.72 20.64
CA ALA A 93 9.80 44.44 21.55
C ALA A 93 10.02 44.98 22.97
N HIS A 94 11.27 45.18 23.39
CA HIS A 94 11.60 45.74 24.70
C HIS A 94 11.48 47.27 24.72
N ALA A 95 11.75 47.96 23.60
CA ALA A 95 11.54 49.39 23.45
C ALA A 95 10.06 49.76 23.57
N ALA A 96 9.16 48.90 23.07
CA ALA A 96 7.71 49.06 23.19
C ALA A 96 7.17 48.96 24.63
N LEU A 97 7.98 48.53 25.62
CA LEU A 97 7.55 48.40 27.03
C LEU A 97 7.60 49.73 27.82
N GLY A 98 8.12 50.82 27.24
CA GLY A 98 8.04 52.18 27.79
C GLY A 98 9.14 52.56 28.81
N GLY A 99 9.53 53.84 28.79
CA GLY A 99 10.62 54.46 29.54
C GLY A 99 10.39 54.61 31.05
N GLY A 100 10.40 53.50 31.79
CA GLY A 100 10.42 53.50 33.25
C GLY A 100 10.89 52.19 33.91
N ARG A 101 11.21 51.17 33.12
CA ARG A 101 11.86 49.92 33.58
C ARG A 101 13.18 49.74 32.83
N PRO A 102 14.21 49.13 33.45
CA PRO A 102 15.56 49.08 32.88
C PRO A 102 15.62 48.47 31.47
N SER A 103 14.69 47.62 31.05
CA SER A 103 14.79 46.76 29.86
C SER A 103 14.90 47.41 28.47
N ALA A 104 14.84 48.74 28.31
CA ALA A 104 14.74 49.40 27.00
C ALA A 104 15.97 50.24 26.57
N ASN A 105 17.02 50.32 27.38
CA ASN A 105 18.23 51.08 27.04
C ASN A 105 19.46 50.17 26.85
N CYS A 106 20.49 50.66 26.14
CA CYS A 106 21.71 49.91 25.87
C CYS A 106 22.39 49.40 27.16
N ILE A 107 22.34 50.22 28.22
CA ILE A 107 23.00 49.97 29.50
C ILE A 107 22.38 48.78 30.24
N ALA A 108 21.07 48.53 30.11
CA ALA A 108 20.46 47.40 30.79
C ALA A 108 20.85 46.04 30.22
N CYS A 109 21.23 45.98 28.93
CA CYS A 109 21.69 44.75 28.30
C CYS A 109 23.22 44.64 28.28
N HIS A 110 23.92 45.76 28.15
CA HIS A 110 25.38 45.78 28.01
C HIS A 110 26.11 46.21 29.29
N GLY A 111 25.46 46.84 30.27
CA GLY A 111 26.12 47.52 31.39
C GLY A 111 26.62 48.92 31.01
N SER A 112 27.15 49.65 31.99
CA SER A 112 27.66 51.02 31.84
C SER A 112 29.17 51.04 31.57
N HIS A 113 30.00 50.65 32.55
CA HIS A 113 31.47 50.61 32.42
C HIS A 113 32.02 49.22 32.06
N GLN A 114 31.30 48.15 32.40
CA GLN A 114 31.62 46.76 32.02
C GLN A 114 31.04 46.34 30.66
N ILE A 115 30.89 47.26 29.70
CA ILE A 115 30.12 47.08 28.44
C ILE A 115 30.31 45.68 27.83
N ARG A 116 29.35 44.79 28.05
CA ARG A 116 29.41 43.35 27.75
C ARG A 116 29.09 43.09 26.29
N LYS A 117 29.79 42.14 25.67
CA LYS A 117 29.41 41.62 24.35
C LYS A 117 28.30 40.60 24.53
N THR A 118 27.07 40.92 24.09
CA THR A 118 25.88 40.05 24.24
C THR A 118 26.07 38.66 23.65
N ALA A 119 26.91 38.49 22.64
CA ALA A 119 27.21 37.18 22.05
C ALA A 119 27.90 36.19 23.03
N ALA A 120 28.60 36.69 24.06
CA ALA A 120 29.32 35.86 25.03
C ALA A 120 28.45 35.43 26.24
N ASP A 121 27.41 36.21 26.60
CA ASP A 121 26.58 35.96 27.79
C ASP A 121 25.08 36.31 27.56
N ALA A 122 24.57 36.05 26.36
CA ALA A 122 23.16 36.30 26.01
C ALA A 122 22.20 35.64 27.01
N ASN A 123 22.54 34.44 27.48
CA ASN A 123 21.69 33.69 28.40
C ASN A 123 21.67 34.34 29.79
N GLY A 124 22.81 34.80 30.33
CA GLY A 124 22.85 35.50 31.62
C GLY A 124 22.13 36.84 31.59
N ILE A 125 22.33 37.62 30.52
CA ILE A 125 21.66 38.91 30.32
C ILE A 125 20.14 38.72 30.27
N CYS A 126 19.66 37.81 29.41
CA CYS A 126 18.23 37.56 29.28
C CYS A 126 17.62 36.93 30.54
N ALA A 127 18.34 36.05 31.23
CA ALA A 127 17.86 35.38 32.45
C ALA A 127 17.57 36.33 33.60
N SER A 128 18.26 37.48 33.67
CA SER A 128 18.03 38.48 34.71
C SER A 128 16.58 39.01 34.74
N CYS A 129 15.88 38.99 33.60
CA CYS A 129 14.46 39.35 33.49
C CYS A 129 13.57 38.17 33.08
N HIS A 130 14.10 37.16 32.37
CA HIS A 130 13.41 35.97 31.87
C HIS A 130 13.84 34.69 32.59
N GLY A 131 13.98 34.74 33.91
CA GLY A 131 14.51 33.64 34.72
C GLY A 131 13.75 32.32 34.53
N GLY A 132 12.41 32.36 34.40
CA GLY A 132 11.60 31.15 34.15
C GLY A 132 11.93 30.47 32.81
N GLN A 133 12.08 31.25 31.74
CA GLN A 133 12.45 30.75 30.42
C GLN A 133 13.90 30.25 30.41
N ALA A 134 14.80 30.93 31.12
CA ALA A 134 16.19 30.50 31.26
C ALA A 134 16.30 29.14 31.97
N THR A 135 15.53 28.95 33.06
CA THR A 135 15.47 27.65 33.77
C THR A 135 14.90 26.54 32.88
N GLN A 136 13.85 26.83 32.09
CA GLN A 136 13.30 25.88 31.11
C GLN A 136 14.31 25.52 30.03
N MET A 137 15.07 26.51 29.54
CA MET A 137 16.09 26.29 28.53
C MET A 137 17.25 25.43 29.06
N ALA A 138 17.66 25.65 30.31
CA ALA A 138 18.77 24.94 30.94
C ALA A 138 18.57 23.42 31.01
N VAL A 139 17.32 22.96 31.16
CA VAL A 139 16.98 21.52 31.19
C VAL A 139 16.79 20.91 29.80
N GLY A 140 16.68 21.73 28.76
CA GLY A 140 16.49 21.30 27.38
C GLY A 140 17.80 20.85 26.71
N ILE A 141 17.68 20.05 25.65
CA ILE A 141 18.80 19.52 24.88
C ILE A 141 19.62 20.61 24.17
N HIS A 142 19.03 21.80 23.96
CA HIS A 142 19.72 22.94 23.36
C HIS A 142 20.58 23.73 24.37
N ALA A 143 20.54 23.38 25.65
CA ALA A 143 21.47 23.87 26.66
C ALA A 143 22.27 22.76 27.37
N ALA A 144 21.78 21.52 27.35
CA ALA A 144 22.47 20.37 27.93
C ALA A 144 23.81 20.10 27.22
N GLY A 145 24.93 20.23 27.95
CA GLY A 145 26.27 20.04 27.42
C GLY A 145 27.08 21.32 27.19
N ARG A 146 26.56 22.51 27.55
CA ARG A 146 27.29 23.80 27.49
C ARG A 146 28.60 23.84 28.31
N VAL A 147 28.84 22.87 29.18
CA VAL A 147 30.08 22.75 29.96
C VAL A 147 31.26 22.26 29.09
N GLU A 148 30.98 21.59 27.97
CA GLU A 148 31.98 21.27 26.94
C GLU A 148 32.14 22.46 25.99
N THR A 149 33.28 23.16 26.05
CA THR A 149 33.58 24.39 25.29
C THR A 149 33.62 24.22 23.76
N THR A 150 33.36 23.02 23.25
CA THR A 150 33.51 22.64 21.84
C THR A 150 32.19 22.54 21.06
N ARG A 151 31.02 22.66 21.72
CA ARG A 151 29.70 22.51 21.06
C ARG A 151 29.05 23.83 20.67
N ASN A 152 28.47 23.87 19.48
CA ASN A 152 27.82 25.08 18.96
C ASN A 152 26.32 25.11 19.35
N LEU A 153 26.04 25.33 20.64
CA LEU A 153 24.68 25.23 21.20
C LEU A 153 23.87 26.54 21.11
N PRO A 154 22.60 26.51 20.64
CA PRO A 154 21.75 27.71 20.48
C PRO A 154 21.50 28.47 21.79
N THR A 155 21.67 29.80 21.78
CA THR A 155 21.37 30.72 22.90
C THR A 155 20.01 31.41 22.71
N CYS A 156 19.56 32.23 23.67
CA CYS A 156 18.33 33.02 23.52
C CYS A 156 18.31 33.84 22.22
N VAL A 157 19.43 34.49 21.87
CA VAL A 157 19.53 35.33 20.67
C VAL A 157 19.61 34.54 19.37
N THR A 158 19.91 33.25 19.43
CA THR A 158 19.86 32.36 18.25
C THR A 158 18.42 32.24 17.73
N CYS A 159 17.44 32.21 18.63
CA CYS A 159 16.01 32.11 18.28
C CYS A 159 15.30 33.48 18.28
N HIS A 160 15.65 34.40 19.18
CA HIS A 160 14.95 35.67 19.36
C HIS A 160 15.61 36.89 18.68
N THR A 161 16.84 36.76 18.18
CA THR A 161 17.76 37.86 17.80
C THR A 161 18.17 38.72 19.01
N ALA A 162 19.24 39.52 18.90
CA ALA A 162 19.75 40.33 20.02
C ALA A 162 19.13 41.74 20.07
N HIS A 163 19.38 42.56 19.04
CA HIS A 163 18.93 43.95 18.99
C HIS A 163 17.59 44.15 18.27
N ALA A 164 17.14 43.17 17.47
CA ALA A 164 15.91 43.22 16.67
C ALA A 164 14.82 42.27 17.21
N VAL A 165 14.82 42.00 18.53
CA VAL A 165 13.85 41.08 19.14
C VAL A 165 12.43 41.58 18.86
N LYS A 166 11.61 40.76 18.22
CA LYS A 166 10.22 41.08 17.88
C LYS A 166 9.24 40.25 18.69
N SER A 167 8.08 40.82 18.97
CA SER A 167 6.98 40.13 19.65
C SER A 167 6.57 38.86 18.90
N ARG A 168 6.17 37.80 19.60
CA ARG A 168 5.64 36.57 18.98
C ARG A 168 4.38 36.78 18.13
N ARG A 169 3.76 37.96 18.21
CA ARG A 169 2.59 38.37 17.41
C ARG A 169 2.97 39.07 16.11
N ASP A 170 4.22 39.54 15.99
CA ASP A 170 4.72 40.16 14.77
C ASP A 170 5.05 39.06 13.75
N PRO A 171 4.47 39.06 12.53
CA PRO A 171 4.75 38.07 11.49
C PRO A 171 6.22 37.97 11.09
N LEU A 172 7.00 39.04 11.25
CA LEU A 172 8.43 39.09 10.97
C LEU A 172 9.29 38.54 12.11
N SER A 173 8.67 38.21 13.26
CA SER A 173 9.41 37.61 14.38
C SER A 173 9.82 36.17 14.04
N PRO A 174 11.08 35.78 14.27
CA PRO A 174 11.50 34.39 14.05
C PRO A 174 10.73 33.37 14.90
N ILE A 175 10.17 33.81 16.02
CA ILE A 175 9.35 32.98 16.92
C ILE A 175 7.84 33.09 16.64
N HIS A 176 7.44 33.81 15.59
CA HIS A 176 6.05 33.83 15.13
C HIS A 176 5.65 32.43 14.65
N ARG A 177 4.38 32.05 14.82
CA ARG A 177 3.92 30.69 14.51
C ARG A 177 4.18 30.28 13.06
N SER A 178 4.11 31.22 12.11
CA SER A 178 4.49 30.94 10.71
C SER A 178 5.99 30.74 10.52
N GLN A 179 6.84 31.38 11.33
CA GLN A 179 8.30 31.39 11.17
C GLN A 179 9.04 30.32 12.00
N ILE A 180 8.36 29.65 12.95
CA ILE A 180 9.00 28.65 13.83
C ILE A 180 9.73 27.56 13.02
N HIS A 181 9.16 27.11 11.91
CA HIS A 181 9.79 26.09 11.06
C HIS A 181 11.14 26.56 10.50
N GLU A 182 11.21 27.78 9.95
CA GLU A 182 12.45 28.41 9.48
C GLU A 182 13.46 28.62 10.62
N THR A 183 13.00 29.05 11.79
CA THR A 183 13.89 29.25 12.95
C THR A 183 14.56 27.95 13.38
N CYS A 184 13.82 26.83 13.39
CA CYS A 184 14.41 25.52 13.62
C CYS A 184 15.31 25.09 12.44
N ALA A 185 14.93 25.41 11.20
CA ALA A 185 15.66 25.04 9.99
C ALA A 185 17.08 25.59 9.93
N ARG A 186 17.33 26.77 10.52
CA ARG A 186 18.68 27.37 10.63
C ARG A 186 19.73 26.40 11.19
N CYS A 187 19.34 25.44 12.02
CA CYS A 187 20.22 24.40 12.55
C CYS A 187 19.81 22.99 12.11
N HIS A 188 18.51 22.69 12.08
CA HIS A 188 17.99 21.35 11.77
C HIS A 188 17.82 21.05 10.27
N ALA A 189 18.16 22.01 9.40
CA ALA A 189 18.27 21.80 7.95
C ALA A 189 19.66 22.16 7.40
N ASP A 190 20.60 22.62 8.25
CA ASP A 190 21.98 22.93 7.85
C ASP A 190 22.84 21.65 7.85
N PRO A 191 23.35 21.18 6.70
CA PRO A 191 24.16 19.97 6.63
C PRO A 191 25.43 20.02 7.49
N LYS A 192 26.03 21.21 7.69
CA LYS A 192 27.24 21.36 8.50
C LYS A 192 26.94 21.12 9.97
N ILE A 193 25.88 21.75 10.49
CA ILE A 193 25.46 21.60 11.89
C ILE A 193 24.96 20.16 12.13
N ILE A 194 24.18 19.62 11.20
CA ILE A 194 23.72 18.22 11.26
C ILE A 194 24.90 17.26 11.37
N ALA A 195 25.94 17.43 10.56
CA ALA A 195 27.12 16.59 10.58
C ALA A 195 27.94 16.77 11.86
N GLN A 196 28.15 18.02 12.29
CA GLN A 196 28.93 18.36 13.48
C GLN A 196 28.27 17.83 14.77
N GLU A 197 26.97 18.08 14.94
CA GLU A 197 26.22 17.72 16.15
C GLU A 197 25.55 16.34 16.05
N ARG A 198 25.78 15.61 14.94
CA ARG A 198 25.26 14.24 14.69
C ARG A 198 23.75 14.13 14.89
N ILE A 199 22.99 15.06 14.30
CA ILE A 199 21.54 15.10 14.42
C ILE A 199 20.91 13.85 13.77
N ALA A 200 20.24 13.02 14.57
CA ALA A 200 19.77 11.68 14.18
C ALA A 200 18.73 11.64 13.03
N ARG A 201 18.07 12.77 12.74
CA ARG A 201 17.00 12.90 11.74
C ARG A 201 17.22 14.17 10.90
N PRO A 202 18.02 14.11 9.83
CA PRO A 202 18.50 15.30 9.14
C PRO A 202 17.46 15.98 8.20
N ARG A 203 16.30 15.35 7.96
CA ARG A 203 15.26 15.85 7.04
C ARG A 203 13.94 16.22 7.73
N VAL A 204 13.94 16.40 9.06
CA VAL A 204 12.69 16.64 9.81
C VAL A 204 11.96 17.91 9.38
N VAL A 205 12.68 18.97 9.03
CA VAL A 205 12.07 20.24 8.59
C VAL A 205 11.34 20.07 7.27
N ALA A 206 12.01 19.49 6.28
CA ALA A 206 11.41 19.21 4.97
C ALA A 206 10.19 18.27 5.09
N LEU A 207 10.23 17.29 6.00
CA LEU A 207 9.06 16.43 6.29
C LEU A 207 7.92 17.22 6.91
N PHE A 208 8.22 18.13 7.86
CA PHE A 208 7.23 19.00 8.48
C PHE A 208 6.55 19.93 7.48
N GLU A 209 7.31 20.58 6.61
CA GLU A 209 6.78 21.46 5.57
C GLU A 209 5.82 20.71 4.63
N GLN A 210 6.07 19.42 4.38
CA GLN A 210 5.22 18.54 3.57
C GLN A 210 4.05 17.94 4.37
N SER A 211 4.06 18.01 5.69
CA SER A 211 3.00 17.48 6.55
C SER A 211 1.72 18.30 6.42
N ILE A 212 0.59 17.74 6.85
CA ILE A 212 -0.69 18.44 6.87
C ILE A 212 -0.67 19.68 7.78
N HIS A 213 0.13 19.64 8.86
CA HIS A 213 0.30 20.78 9.75
C HIS A 213 1.15 21.88 9.11
N GLY A 214 2.29 21.52 8.50
CA GLY A 214 3.15 22.47 7.78
C GLY A 214 2.42 23.10 6.60
N GLN A 215 1.76 22.30 5.76
CA GLN A 215 0.94 22.82 4.64
C GLN A 215 -0.19 23.74 5.12
N ALA A 216 -0.82 23.43 6.26
CA ALA A 216 -1.86 24.30 6.81
C ALA A 216 -1.32 25.68 7.20
N ILE A 217 -0.11 25.77 7.75
CA ILE A 217 0.53 27.04 8.08
C ILE A 217 1.02 27.75 6.82
N LEU A 218 1.83 27.07 6.00
CA LEU A 218 2.60 27.68 4.92
C LEU A 218 1.77 27.99 3.68
N GLN A 219 0.79 27.15 3.35
CA GLN A 219 -0.01 27.31 2.13
C GLN A 219 -1.38 27.92 2.42
N LYS A 220 -1.96 27.63 3.59
CA LYS A 220 -3.33 28.06 3.94
C LYS A 220 -3.37 29.19 4.98
N GLY A 221 -2.22 29.63 5.50
CA GLY A 221 -2.14 30.69 6.51
C GLY A 221 -2.81 30.33 7.85
N ASN A 222 -3.09 29.06 8.11
CA ASN A 222 -3.79 28.63 9.32
C ASN A 222 -2.81 28.56 10.50
N LEU A 223 -2.69 29.65 11.24
CA LEU A 223 -1.82 29.75 12.42
C LEU A 223 -2.28 28.89 13.61
N ALA A 224 -3.49 28.33 13.58
CA ALA A 224 -3.96 27.41 14.61
C ALA A 224 -3.41 25.99 14.43
N ALA A 225 -2.82 25.67 13.27
CA ALA A 225 -2.15 24.40 13.05
C ALA A 225 -0.87 24.27 13.91
N ALA A 226 -0.49 23.02 14.19
CA ALA A 226 0.64 22.71 15.06
C ALA A 226 2.00 23.06 14.41
N THR A 227 2.90 23.59 15.22
CA THR A 227 4.29 23.92 14.92
C THR A 227 5.23 23.00 15.70
N CYS A 228 6.54 23.09 15.46
CA CYS A 228 7.53 22.33 16.22
C CYS A 228 7.38 22.50 17.74
N THR A 229 7.09 23.72 18.18
CA THR A 229 6.99 24.06 19.62
C THR A 229 5.73 23.52 20.31
N ASP A 230 4.66 23.24 19.56
CA ASP A 230 3.43 22.71 20.15
C ASP A 230 3.61 21.25 20.60
N CYS A 231 4.51 20.51 19.93
CA CYS A 231 4.87 19.14 20.26
C CYS A 231 6.10 19.05 21.17
N HIS A 232 7.17 19.76 20.86
CA HIS A 232 8.47 19.64 21.56
C HIS A 232 8.62 20.59 22.74
N GLY A 233 7.77 21.60 22.86
CA GLY A 233 7.99 22.75 23.75
C GLY A 233 8.80 23.86 23.08
N ALA A 234 8.81 25.05 23.69
CA ALA A 234 9.54 26.20 23.17
C ALA A 234 10.94 26.34 23.81
N HIS A 235 11.00 26.44 25.13
CA HIS A 235 12.27 26.54 25.87
C HIS A 235 12.67 25.22 26.54
N GLU A 236 11.74 24.31 26.83
CA GLU A 236 12.01 23.01 27.45
C GLU A 236 11.99 21.87 26.42
N ILE A 237 12.88 21.92 25.43
CA ILE A 237 12.95 20.88 24.40
C ILE A 237 13.74 19.69 24.95
N ARG A 238 13.05 18.62 25.34
CA ARG A 238 13.64 17.39 25.91
C ARG A 238 13.69 16.24 24.91
N ARG A 239 14.57 15.26 25.13
CA ARG A 239 14.64 14.04 24.32
C ARG A 239 13.36 13.22 24.49
N GLY A 240 12.89 12.52 23.44
CA GLY A 240 11.68 11.70 23.52
C GLY A 240 11.76 10.49 24.46
N VAL A 241 12.96 10.12 24.93
CA VAL A 241 13.17 9.09 25.95
C VAL A 241 13.06 9.62 27.38
N ASP A 242 13.12 10.93 27.58
CA ASP A 242 12.95 11.57 28.88
C ASP A 242 11.47 11.51 29.29
N PRO A 243 11.10 10.89 30.43
CA PRO A 243 9.73 10.87 30.92
C PRO A 243 9.10 12.26 31.08
N ALA A 244 9.88 13.31 31.32
CA ALA A 244 9.38 14.68 31.41
C ALA A 244 9.10 15.33 30.04
N SER A 245 9.45 14.67 28.93
CA SER A 245 9.23 15.20 27.58
C SER A 245 7.76 15.16 27.17
N ALA A 246 7.31 16.22 26.48
CA ALA A 246 5.98 16.27 25.87
C ALA A 246 5.81 15.21 24.76
N ILE A 247 6.90 14.76 24.14
CA ILE A 247 6.88 13.70 23.12
C ILE A 247 7.27 12.33 23.68
N PHE A 248 7.35 12.18 25.01
CA PHE A 248 7.50 10.87 25.63
C PHE A 248 6.32 9.97 25.25
N LYS A 249 6.55 8.67 25.06
CA LYS A 249 5.53 7.74 24.54
C LYS A 249 4.22 7.78 25.34
N GLY A 250 4.30 7.86 26.67
CA GLY A 250 3.13 8.01 27.55
C GLY A 250 2.40 9.36 27.43
N HIS A 251 3.06 10.39 26.90
CA HIS A 251 2.55 11.76 26.78
C HIS A 251 2.07 12.14 25.39
N VAL A 252 2.36 11.34 24.35
CA VAL A 252 1.96 11.63 22.95
C VAL A 252 0.46 11.94 22.85
N ALA A 253 -0.40 11.14 23.48
CA ALA A 253 -1.84 11.38 23.47
C ALA A 253 -2.22 12.72 24.12
N ALA A 254 -1.56 13.10 25.22
CA ALA A 254 -1.78 14.38 25.89
C ALA A 254 -1.32 15.56 25.01
N THR A 255 -0.20 15.41 24.33
CA THR A 255 0.34 16.41 23.39
C THR A 255 -0.60 16.64 22.22
N CYS A 256 -1.10 15.58 21.59
CA CYS A 256 -2.09 15.69 20.52
C CYS A 256 -3.44 16.25 21.03
N SER A 257 -3.83 15.94 22.28
CA SER A 257 -5.12 16.35 22.86
C SER A 257 -5.30 17.86 22.99
N ARG A 258 -4.21 18.64 22.96
CA ARG A 258 -4.26 20.11 22.96
C ARG A 258 -5.07 20.67 21.80
N CYS A 259 -5.13 19.94 20.69
CA CYS A 259 -5.96 20.29 19.52
C CYS A 259 -6.95 19.18 19.12
N HIS A 260 -6.60 17.91 19.35
CA HIS A 260 -7.42 16.72 19.03
C HIS A 260 -8.05 16.10 20.28
N GLY A 261 -8.78 16.92 21.06
CA GLY A 261 -9.29 16.52 22.38
C GLY A 261 -10.25 15.32 22.32
N ASN A 262 -11.13 15.28 21.32
CA ASN A 262 -12.13 14.22 21.16
C ASN A 262 -11.48 12.89 20.80
N GLU A 263 -10.56 12.91 19.83
CA GLU A 263 -9.83 11.73 19.38
C GLU A 263 -8.94 11.18 20.50
N ALA A 264 -8.25 12.06 21.24
CA ALA A 264 -7.43 11.67 22.38
C ALA A 264 -8.27 11.08 23.52
N ALA A 265 -9.47 11.60 23.78
CA ALA A 265 -10.38 11.03 24.76
C ALA A 265 -10.82 9.61 24.35
N GLN A 266 -11.21 9.41 23.10
CA GLN A 266 -11.54 8.08 22.58
C GLN A 266 -10.37 7.11 22.65
N PHE A 267 -9.16 7.57 22.30
CA PHE A 267 -7.94 6.78 22.35
C PHE A 267 -7.61 6.32 23.77
N ARG A 268 -7.73 7.20 24.78
CA ARG A 268 -7.51 6.84 26.18
C ARG A 268 -8.42 5.71 26.66
N ASP A 269 -9.65 5.67 26.16
CA ASP A 269 -10.63 4.64 26.48
C ASP A 269 -10.50 3.35 25.63
N SER A 270 -9.51 3.28 24.74
CA SER A 270 -9.23 2.13 23.89
C SER A 270 -8.29 1.13 24.57
N VAL A 271 -8.18 -0.08 24.01
CA VAL A 271 -7.19 -1.08 24.46
C VAL A 271 -5.76 -0.58 24.35
N HIS A 272 -5.45 0.21 23.31
CA HIS A 272 -4.11 0.76 23.11
C HIS A 272 -3.81 1.88 24.10
N GLY A 273 -4.73 2.84 24.28
CA GLY A 273 -4.55 3.92 25.25
C GLY A 273 -4.47 3.40 26.68
N GLY A 274 -5.29 2.41 27.04
CA GLY A 274 -5.20 1.73 28.33
C GLY A 274 -3.89 0.95 28.52
N ALA A 275 -3.30 0.39 27.46
CA ALA A 275 -2.00 -0.27 27.53
C ALA A 275 -0.85 0.74 27.69
N VAL A 276 -0.89 1.85 26.95
CA VAL A 276 0.08 2.95 27.06
C VAL A 276 0.05 3.57 28.46
N SER A 277 -1.13 3.76 29.06
CA SER A 277 -1.25 4.31 30.42
C SER A 277 -0.71 3.38 31.51
N ARG A 278 -0.62 2.07 31.24
CA ARG A 278 0.05 1.08 32.10
C ARG A 278 1.56 0.97 31.84
N GLY A 279 2.13 1.79 30.95
CA GLY A 279 3.56 1.79 30.64
C GLY A 279 4.00 0.68 29.68
N ILE A 280 3.06 0.03 28.97
CA ILE A 280 3.40 -1.00 27.98
C ILE A 280 4.02 -0.33 26.75
N SER A 281 5.34 -0.40 26.63
CA SER A 281 6.11 0.28 25.57
C SER A 281 5.85 -0.29 24.17
N ALA A 282 5.39 -1.53 24.04
CA ALA A 282 5.00 -2.14 22.77
C ALA A 282 3.65 -1.63 22.24
N ALA A 283 2.80 -1.03 23.09
CA ALA A 283 1.50 -0.53 22.67
C ALA A 283 1.63 0.68 21.73
N PRO A 284 0.82 0.78 20.66
CA PRO A 284 0.90 1.91 19.72
C PRO A 284 0.28 3.18 20.31
N THR A 285 0.79 4.32 19.87
CA THR A 285 0.33 5.69 20.15
C THR A 285 -0.13 6.38 18.86
N CYS A 286 -0.55 7.64 18.94
CA CYS A 286 -1.03 8.40 17.79
C CYS A 286 0.00 8.42 16.63
N THR A 287 1.29 8.53 16.94
CA THR A 287 2.37 8.62 15.95
C THR A 287 2.70 7.29 15.29
N ASP A 288 2.43 6.16 15.96
CA ASP A 288 2.62 4.83 15.38
C ASP A 288 1.64 4.58 14.21
N CYS A 289 0.42 5.11 14.32
CA CYS A 289 -0.59 5.02 13.25
C CYS A 289 -0.50 6.17 12.24
N HIS A 290 -0.41 7.43 12.69
CA HIS A 290 -0.48 8.60 11.80
C HIS A 290 0.88 9.05 11.24
N GLY A 291 1.99 8.59 11.83
CA GLY A 291 3.32 9.16 11.60
C GLY A 291 3.62 10.34 12.53
N GLU A 292 4.76 11.00 12.32
CA GLU A 292 5.25 12.12 13.14
C GLU A 292 5.48 13.40 12.31
N HIS A 293 6.72 13.88 12.14
CA HIS A 293 7.02 15.10 11.40
C HIS A 293 6.48 15.12 9.96
N GLY A 294 6.16 13.97 9.35
CA GLY A 294 5.52 13.88 8.03
C GLY A 294 4.05 13.44 8.05
N ILE A 295 3.28 13.69 9.12
CA ILE A 295 1.85 13.32 9.19
C ILE A 295 1.07 13.90 8.00
N THR A 296 0.31 13.06 7.31
CA THR A 296 -0.56 13.46 6.20
C THR A 296 -2.03 13.38 6.58
N ALA A 297 -2.90 14.03 5.80
CA ALA A 297 -4.35 13.89 5.95
C ALA A 297 -4.81 12.43 5.84
N THR A 298 -5.84 12.05 6.61
CA THR A 298 -6.31 10.66 6.74
C THR A 298 -6.87 10.05 5.45
N ARG A 299 -7.22 10.87 4.44
CA ARG A 299 -7.70 10.41 3.13
C ARG A 299 -6.66 10.53 2.02
N ALA A 300 -5.46 11.04 2.31
CA ALA A 300 -4.41 11.17 1.32
C ALA A 300 -3.90 9.77 0.91
N PRO A 301 -3.63 9.51 -0.38
CA PRO A 301 -3.17 8.18 -0.85
C PRO A 301 -1.90 7.65 -0.16
N GLY A 302 -1.01 8.53 0.30
CA GLY A 302 0.20 8.17 1.04
C GLY A 302 0.01 8.01 2.57
N SER A 303 -1.20 8.22 3.09
CA SER A 303 -1.45 8.12 4.53
C SER A 303 -1.48 6.66 4.98
N ARG A 304 -0.81 6.39 6.11
CA ARG A 304 -0.86 5.09 6.79
C ARG A 304 -2.26 4.73 7.26
N VAL A 305 -3.11 5.73 7.51
CA VAL A 305 -4.50 5.53 7.96
C VAL A 305 -5.53 5.79 6.86
N ALA A 306 -5.09 5.86 5.59
CA ALA A 306 -6.00 5.90 4.45
C ALA A 306 -6.87 4.64 4.36
N PRO A 307 -8.08 4.71 3.78
CA PRO A 307 -8.98 3.55 3.67
C PRO A 307 -8.34 2.28 3.07
N LEU A 308 -7.39 2.45 2.12
CA LEU A 308 -6.67 1.34 1.48
C LEU A 308 -5.46 0.83 2.29
N THR A 309 -4.94 1.64 3.21
CA THR A 309 -3.66 1.37 3.90
C THR A 309 -3.88 1.01 5.37
N VAL A 310 -4.97 1.46 6.00
CA VAL A 310 -5.22 1.30 7.44
C VAL A 310 -5.18 -0.17 7.89
N SER A 311 -5.70 -1.10 7.10
CA SER A 311 -5.62 -2.53 7.43
C SER A 311 -4.18 -3.04 7.48
N LYS A 312 -3.29 -2.53 6.60
CA LYS A 312 -1.85 -2.87 6.63
C LYS A 312 -1.17 -2.26 7.85
N THR A 313 -1.57 -1.05 8.25
CA THR A 313 -1.06 -0.39 9.47
C THR A 313 -1.39 -1.19 10.72
N CYS A 314 -2.61 -1.73 10.84
CA CYS A 314 -2.95 -2.64 11.93
C CYS A 314 -2.17 -3.96 11.86
N ALA A 315 -2.09 -4.56 10.67
CA ALA A 315 -1.41 -5.85 10.47
C ALA A 315 0.09 -5.80 10.76
N ALA A 316 0.75 -4.65 10.57
CA ALA A 316 2.17 -4.46 10.85
C ALA A 316 2.55 -4.81 12.30
N CYS A 317 1.63 -4.65 13.25
CA CYS A 317 1.82 -5.10 14.64
C CYS A 317 1.04 -6.39 14.94
N HIS A 318 -0.20 -6.53 14.45
CA HIS A 318 -1.05 -7.68 14.78
C HIS A 318 -0.70 -8.98 14.04
N GLU A 319 0.27 -8.97 13.12
CA GLU A 319 0.90 -10.16 12.54
C GLU A 319 2.37 -10.31 12.94
N ALA A 320 2.94 -9.33 13.66
CA ALA A 320 4.33 -9.38 14.06
C ALA A 320 4.49 -10.39 15.20
N THR A 321 5.31 -11.42 14.98
CA THR A 321 5.59 -12.49 15.95
C THR A 321 5.89 -11.98 17.36
N PRO A 322 6.75 -10.94 17.57
CA PRO A 322 7.05 -10.45 18.91
C PRO A 322 5.80 -9.98 19.67
N VAL A 323 4.89 -9.27 19.00
CA VAL A 323 3.65 -8.76 19.62
C VAL A 323 2.65 -9.89 19.84
N VAL A 324 2.56 -10.82 18.89
CA VAL A 324 1.62 -11.95 18.97
C VAL A 324 1.97 -12.88 20.13
N GLU A 325 3.26 -13.18 20.31
CA GLU A 325 3.77 -14.05 21.39
C GLU A 325 3.70 -13.34 22.74
N GLU A 326 4.19 -12.10 22.84
CA GLU A 326 4.22 -11.34 24.11
C GLU A 326 2.82 -11.16 24.71
N PHE A 327 1.82 -10.88 23.87
CA PHE A 327 0.46 -10.62 24.32
C PHE A 327 -0.49 -11.82 24.14
N GLY A 328 0.01 -13.00 23.75
CA GLY A 328 -0.79 -14.20 23.55
C GLY A 328 -1.94 -14.02 22.55
N LEU A 329 -1.72 -13.21 21.50
CA LEU A 329 -2.73 -12.96 20.47
C LEU A 329 -2.87 -14.22 19.59
N ALA A 330 -4.08 -14.50 19.11
CA ALA A 330 -4.22 -15.62 18.18
C ALA A 330 -3.48 -15.31 16.86
N PRO A 331 -2.64 -16.23 16.36
CA PRO A 331 -1.86 -16.00 15.16
C PRO A 331 -2.77 -15.83 13.93
N ARG A 332 -2.27 -15.13 12.91
CA ARG A 332 -2.90 -14.97 11.58
C ARG A 332 -4.30 -14.33 11.55
N ARG A 333 -4.77 -13.64 12.60
CA ARG A 333 -6.08 -12.95 12.53
C ARG A 333 -6.16 -11.93 11.39
N ALA A 334 -5.15 -11.08 11.21
CA ALA A 334 -5.15 -10.16 10.07
C ALA A 334 -5.02 -10.89 8.72
N GLY A 335 -4.28 -12.00 8.66
CA GLY A 335 -4.19 -12.83 7.46
C GLY A 335 -5.55 -13.36 7.03
N THR A 336 -6.37 -13.84 7.97
CA THR A 336 -7.75 -14.28 7.68
C THR A 336 -8.64 -13.13 7.19
N PHE A 337 -8.40 -11.90 7.65
CA PHE A 337 -9.06 -10.72 7.07
C PHE A 337 -8.64 -10.53 5.61
N PHE A 338 -7.33 -10.54 5.32
CA PHE A 338 -6.81 -10.35 3.96
C PHE A 338 -7.19 -11.46 2.98
N GLU A 339 -7.58 -12.63 3.48
CA GLU A 339 -8.13 -13.76 2.72
C GLU A 339 -9.66 -13.67 2.52
N SER A 340 -10.36 -12.85 3.31
CA SER A 340 -11.80 -12.59 3.20
C SER A 340 -12.14 -11.69 2.01
N PHE A 341 -13.42 -11.62 1.64
CA PHE A 341 -13.90 -10.73 0.58
C PHE A 341 -13.50 -9.26 0.82
N HIS A 342 -13.68 -8.74 2.03
CA HIS A 342 -13.32 -7.37 2.37
C HIS A 342 -11.81 -7.12 2.19
N GLY A 343 -10.97 -8.02 2.70
CA GLY A 343 -9.52 -7.88 2.58
C GLY A 343 -9.01 -8.02 1.14
N LEU A 344 -9.58 -8.93 0.35
CA LEU A 344 -9.27 -9.06 -1.08
C LEU A 344 -9.69 -7.81 -1.85
N ALA A 345 -10.84 -7.22 -1.53
CA ALA A 345 -11.30 -5.98 -2.15
C ALA A 345 -10.41 -4.77 -1.77
N VAL A 346 -9.94 -4.66 -0.52
CA VAL A 346 -8.95 -3.64 -0.11
C VAL A 346 -7.64 -3.83 -0.87
N ARG A 347 -7.12 -5.06 -0.94
CA ARG A 347 -5.89 -5.40 -1.69
C ARG A 347 -6.04 -5.13 -3.19
N GLY A 348 -7.24 -5.33 -3.73
CA GLY A 348 -7.62 -4.97 -5.09
C GLY A 348 -7.84 -3.48 -5.32
N GLY A 349 -7.65 -2.62 -4.31
CA GLY A 349 -7.70 -1.17 -4.46
C GLY A 349 -9.09 -0.54 -4.31
N SER A 350 -10.07 -1.23 -3.71
CA SER A 350 -11.38 -0.64 -3.40
C SER A 350 -11.33 0.21 -2.11
N PRO A 351 -11.48 1.55 -2.16
CA PRO A 351 -11.39 2.40 -0.97
C PRO A 351 -12.70 2.47 -0.17
N VAL A 352 -13.79 1.89 -0.70
CA VAL A 352 -15.15 1.96 -0.13
C VAL A 352 -15.54 0.71 0.64
N VAL A 353 -14.81 -0.39 0.46
CA VAL A 353 -15.09 -1.64 1.16
C VAL A 353 -14.68 -1.52 2.64
N ALA A 354 -15.33 -2.30 3.49
CA ALA A 354 -15.00 -2.34 4.91
C ALA A 354 -13.53 -2.73 5.13
N ASN A 355 -12.86 -2.01 6.03
CA ASN A 355 -11.50 -2.26 6.48
C ASN A 355 -11.48 -2.52 8.00
N CYS A 356 -10.28 -2.72 8.58
CA CYS A 356 -10.17 -2.99 10.02
C CYS A 356 -10.85 -1.90 10.87
N ALA A 357 -10.69 -0.62 10.49
CA ALA A 357 -11.27 0.50 11.23
C ALA A 357 -12.80 0.61 11.07
N SER A 358 -13.36 0.16 9.93
CA SER A 358 -14.80 0.11 9.72
C SER A 358 -15.51 -0.81 10.72
N CYS A 359 -14.84 -1.87 11.18
CA CYS A 359 -15.40 -2.80 12.16
C CYS A 359 -14.96 -2.46 13.58
N HIS A 360 -13.66 -2.26 13.82
CA HIS A 360 -13.10 -2.09 15.17
C HIS A 360 -13.13 -0.65 15.71
N GLY A 361 -13.43 0.33 14.86
CA GLY A 361 -13.27 1.76 15.18
C GLY A 361 -11.87 2.27 14.84
N THR A 362 -11.67 3.58 14.97
CA THR A 362 -10.40 4.26 14.67
C THR A 362 -9.59 4.57 15.93
N HIS A 363 -10.18 5.35 16.84
CA HIS A 363 -9.57 5.72 18.11
C HIS A 363 -10.20 5.00 19.31
N ASN A 364 -11.41 4.46 19.16
CA ASN A 364 -12.19 3.81 20.22
C ASN A 364 -12.10 2.27 20.15
N ILE A 365 -10.93 1.73 19.80
CA ILE A 365 -10.73 0.28 19.60
C ILE A 365 -10.85 -0.44 20.95
N ARG A 366 -11.86 -1.31 21.06
CA ARG A 366 -12.22 -2.02 22.30
C ARG A 366 -12.28 -3.53 22.07
N PRO A 367 -12.03 -4.36 23.09
CA PRO A 367 -12.10 -5.81 22.93
C PRO A 367 -13.56 -6.21 22.63
N SER A 368 -13.76 -7.34 21.93
CA SER A 368 -15.11 -7.81 21.58
C SER A 368 -15.98 -8.17 22.79
N SER A 369 -15.37 -8.37 23.97
CA SER A 369 -16.06 -8.59 25.24
C SER A 369 -16.63 -7.31 25.85
N ASP A 370 -16.13 -6.12 25.48
CA ASP A 370 -16.68 -4.85 25.98
C ASP A 370 -18.02 -4.57 25.27
N PRO A 371 -19.15 -4.43 25.99
CA PRO A 371 -20.45 -4.13 25.39
C PRO A 371 -20.48 -2.86 24.55
N ARG A 372 -19.57 -1.91 24.80
CA ARG A 372 -19.45 -0.65 24.05
C ARG A 372 -18.58 -0.79 22.80
N SER A 373 -17.98 -1.95 22.55
CA SER A 373 -17.21 -2.20 21.33
C SER A 373 -18.14 -2.35 20.13
N THR A 374 -17.78 -1.77 18.99
CA THR A 374 -18.52 -1.92 17.72
C THR A 374 -18.56 -3.37 17.23
N ILE A 375 -17.61 -4.20 17.66
CA ILE A 375 -17.56 -5.63 17.35
C ILE A 375 -18.08 -6.52 18.49
N SER A 376 -18.72 -5.94 19.51
CA SER A 376 -19.38 -6.76 20.54
C SER A 376 -20.52 -7.55 19.90
N PRO A 377 -20.84 -8.78 20.37
CA PRO A 377 -21.91 -9.59 19.79
C PRO A 377 -23.26 -8.85 19.67
N MET A 378 -23.55 -7.93 20.60
CA MET A 378 -24.75 -7.09 20.61
C MET A 378 -24.72 -5.98 19.55
N ASN A 379 -23.54 -5.50 19.16
CA ASN A 379 -23.37 -4.36 18.24
C ASN A 379 -23.08 -4.78 16.80
N LEU A 380 -22.67 -6.03 16.55
CA LEU A 380 -22.34 -6.53 15.21
C LEU A 380 -23.46 -6.30 14.20
N SER A 381 -24.71 -6.47 14.61
CA SER A 381 -25.88 -6.23 13.76
C SER A 381 -25.93 -4.79 13.22
N ARG A 382 -25.63 -3.81 14.09
CA ARG A 382 -25.55 -2.39 13.74
C ARG A 382 -24.31 -2.08 12.91
N THR A 383 -23.16 -2.63 13.29
CA THR A 383 -21.88 -2.39 12.60
C THR A 383 -21.91 -2.93 11.17
N CYS A 384 -22.29 -4.19 10.97
CA CYS A 384 -22.46 -4.76 9.64
C CYS A 384 -23.62 -4.11 8.88
N GLY A 385 -24.68 -3.70 9.59
CA GLY A 385 -25.87 -3.04 9.04
C GLY A 385 -25.60 -1.69 8.38
N GLN A 386 -24.47 -1.03 8.66
CA GLN A 386 -24.05 0.20 7.97
C GLN A 386 -23.89 -0.02 6.46
N CYS A 387 -23.41 -1.20 6.05
CA CYS A 387 -23.24 -1.59 4.65
C CYS A 387 -24.27 -2.65 4.20
N HIS A 388 -24.61 -3.60 5.07
CA HIS A 388 -25.56 -4.69 4.81
C HIS A 388 -26.91 -4.43 5.48
N ARG A 389 -27.65 -3.44 4.96
CA ARG A 389 -28.97 -3.05 5.51
C ARG A 389 -29.92 -4.26 5.56
N GLY A 390 -30.52 -4.49 6.72
CA GLY A 390 -31.47 -5.59 6.96
C GLY A 390 -30.85 -6.95 7.31
N ALA A 391 -29.53 -7.12 7.14
CA ALA A 391 -28.84 -8.39 7.45
C ALA A 391 -28.35 -8.50 8.91
N GLY A 392 -28.54 -7.45 9.72
CA GLY A 392 -27.89 -7.31 11.02
C GLY A 392 -28.14 -8.47 11.99
N MET A 393 -29.37 -9.00 12.07
CA MET A 393 -29.68 -10.11 12.99
C MET A 393 -29.01 -11.42 12.59
N GLN A 394 -28.89 -11.70 11.29
CA GLN A 394 -28.23 -12.92 10.79
C GLN A 394 -26.70 -12.89 10.91
N LEU A 395 -26.15 -11.70 11.16
CA LEU A 395 -24.73 -11.46 11.40
C LEU A 395 -24.40 -11.32 12.88
N ALA A 396 -25.42 -11.28 13.76
CA ALA A 396 -25.23 -11.17 15.20
C ALA A 396 -24.63 -12.47 15.76
N GLY A 397 -23.57 -12.36 16.55
CA GLY A 397 -22.89 -13.52 17.15
C GLY A 397 -21.95 -14.29 16.23
N THR A 398 -21.83 -13.90 14.96
CA THR A 398 -20.89 -14.54 14.02
C THR A 398 -19.45 -14.18 14.37
N ARG A 399 -18.56 -15.17 14.35
CA ARG A 399 -17.13 -14.96 14.55
C ARG A 399 -16.50 -14.49 13.24
N ILE A 400 -15.84 -13.35 13.29
CA ILE A 400 -15.13 -12.73 12.16
C ILE A 400 -13.63 -12.85 12.48
N HIS A 401 -12.80 -13.18 11.49
CA HIS A 401 -11.38 -13.56 11.63
C HIS A 401 -11.12 -14.97 12.19
N VAL A 402 -11.76 -15.95 11.57
CA VAL A 402 -11.61 -17.36 11.91
C VAL A 402 -10.61 -17.98 10.94
N ALA A 403 -9.53 -18.57 11.46
CA ALA A 403 -8.56 -19.24 10.60
C ALA A 403 -9.07 -20.61 10.14
N PRO A 404 -8.76 -21.05 8.91
CA PRO A 404 -9.02 -22.41 8.47
C PRO A 404 -8.53 -23.43 9.51
N GLY A 405 -9.44 -24.28 10.02
CA GLY A 405 -9.13 -25.27 11.06
C GLY A 405 -9.21 -24.79 12.51
N PHE A 406 -9.36 -23.48 12.77
CA PHE A 406 -9.50 -22.92 14.13
C PHE A 406 -10.78 -22.09 14.25
N GLY A 407 -11.87 -22.72 14.69
CA GLY A 407 -13.17 -22.06 14.92
C GLY A 407 -14.04 -21.91 13.67
N GLU A 408 -13.62 -22.47 12.54
CA GLU A 408 -14.40 -22.52 11.29
C GLU A 408 -15.61 -23.41 11.46
N HIS A 409 -16.73 -23.07 10.82
CA HIS A 409 -17.94 -23.88 10.93
C HIS A 409 -17.66 -25.29 10.38
N PRO A 410 -18.00 -26.38 11.10
CA PRO A 410 -17.65 -27.76 10.71
C PRO A 410 -18.01 -28.12 9.27
N TRP A 411 -19.19 -27.67 8.80
CA TRP A 411 -19.63 -27.85 7.41
C TRP A 411 -18.70 -27.24 6.36
N VAL A 412 -18.15 -26.04 6.60
CA VAL A 412 -17.24 -25.38 5.66
C VAL A 412 -15.93 -26.18 5.56
N THR A 413 -15.41 -26.62 6.70
CA THR A 413 -14.22 -27.48 6.74
C THR A 413 -14.45 -28.83 6.08
N LEU A 414 -15.62 -29.45 6.29
CA LEU A 414 -15.99 -30.72 5.67
C LEU A 414 -16.06 -30.61 4.15
N ILE A 415 -16.81 -29.63 3.62
CA ILE A 415 -16.94 -29.42 2.17
C ILE A 415 -15.59 -29.15 1.53
N ARG A 416 -14.74 -28.32 2.16
CA ARG A 416 -13.37 -28.08 1.68
C ARG A 416 -12.58 -29.39 1.55
N ARG A 417 -12.62 -30.24 2.58
CA ARG A 417 -11.92 -31.54 2.55
C ARG A 417 -12.46 -32.45 1.46
N ILE A 418 -13.78 -32.52 1.30
CA ILE A 418 -14.44 -33.29 0.23
C ILE A 418 -13.95 -32.81 -1.14
N TYR A 419 -13.95 -31.50 -1.41
CA TYR A 419 -13.48 -30.96 -2.67
C TYR A 419 -12.00 -31.26 -2.94
N LEU A 420 -11.14 -31.16 -1.93
CA LEU A 420 -9.72 -31.51 -2.08
C LEU A 420 -9.55 -32.99 -2.47
N VAL A 421 -10.29 -33.89 -1.82
CA VAL A 421 -10.28 -35.32 -2.18
C VAL A 421 -10.81 -35.52 -3.61
N ILE A 422 -11.92 -34.88 -3.97
CA ILE A 422 -12.50 -34.97 -5.32
C ILE A 422 -11.50 -34.46 -6.36
N ILE A 423 -10.87 -33.31 -6.15
CA ILE A 423 -9.89 -32.76 -7.09
C ILE A 423 -8.71 -33.73 -7.26
N VAL A 424 -8.14 -34.25 -6.18
CA VAL A 424 -7.00 -35.19 -6.26
C VAL A 424 -7.41 -36.48 -6.98
N VAL A 425 -8.56 -37.05 -6.64
CA VAL A 425 -9.02 -38.32 -7.25
C VAL A 425 -9.42 -38.13 -8.71
N VAL A 426 -10.21 -37.11 -9.02
CA VAL A 426 -10.71 -36.87 -10.38
C VAL A 426 -9.60 -36.38 -11.29
N VAL A 427 -8.88 -35.31 -10.93
CA VAL A 427 -7.81 -34.76 -11.79
C VAL A 427 -6.62 -35.72 -11.83
N GLY A 428 -6.29 -36.39 -10.73
CA GLY A 428 -5.26 -37.44 -10.73
C GLY A 428 -5.65 -38.64 -11.59
N GLY A 429 -6.91 -39.07 -11.54
CA GLY A 429 -7.45 -40.11 -12.40
C GLY A 429 -7.44 -39.71 -13.89
N MET A 430 -7.82 -38.47 -14.20
CA MET A 430 -7.74 -37.90 -15.55
C MET A 430 -6.29 -37.89 -16.06
N GLY A 431 -5.34 -37.43 -15.25
CA GLY A 431 -3.93 -37.41 -15.60
C GLY A 431 -3.34 -38.81 -15.81
N LEU A 432 -3.70 -39.78 -14.96
CA LEU A 432 -3.31 -41.18 -15.12
C LEU A 432 -3.89 -41.77 -16.41
N HIS A 433 -5.17 -41.54 -16.67
CA HIS A 433 -5.84 -42.01 -17.88
C HIS A 433 -5.15 -41.45 -19.14
N ASN A 434 -4.91 -40.14 -19.20
CA ASN A 434 -4.26 -39.48 -20.32
C ASN A 434 -2.80 -39.92 -20.48
N GLY A 435 -2.08 -40.15 -19.38
CA GLY A 435 -0.74 -40.72 -19.42
C GLY A 435 -0.72 -42.13 -20.01
N LEU A 436 -1.66 -42.99 -19.61
CA LEU A 436 -1.80 -44.34 -20.16
C LEU A 436 -2.19 -44.31 -21.64
N ASP A 437 -3.11 -43.43 -22.03
CA ASP A 437 -3.50 -43.22 -23.43
C ASP A 437 -2.32 -42.74 -24.29
N PHE A 438 -1.56 -41.76 -23.80
CA PHE A 438 -0.38 -41.25 -24.49
C PHE A 438 0.70 -42.32 -24.67
N LEU A 439 0.97 -43.12 -23.63
CA LEU A 439 1.90 -44.24 -23.71
C LEU A 439 1.42 -45.33 -24.69
N ALA A 440 0.12 -45.57 -24.76
CA ALA A 440 -0.46 -46.49 -25.73
C ALA A 440 -0.23 -46.02 -27.17
N HIS A 441 -0.47 -44.74 -27.46
CA HIS A 441 -0.21 -44.15 -28.78
C HIS A 441 1.28 -44.19 -29.14
N LEU A 442 2.18 -43.92 -28.19
CA LEU A 442 3.63 -44.06 -28.42
C LEU A 442 4.01 -45.51 -28.73
N ARG A 443 3.44 -46.48 -28.00
CA ARG A 443 3.65 -47.91 -28.23
C ARG A 443 3.15 -48.34 -29.61
N GLU A 444 2.00 -47.84 -30.05
CA GLU A 444 1.46 -48.09 -31.39
C GLU A 444 2.38 -47.52 -32.48
N ARG A 445 2.86 -46.28 -32.34
CA ARG A 445 3.79 -45.67 -33.30
C ARG A 445 5.11 -46.43 -33.38
N TRP A 446 5.71 -46.78 -32.24
CA TRP A 446 6.95 -47.57 -32.23
C TRP A 446 6.79 -48.95 -32.87
N ARG A 447 5.61 -49.56 -32.77
CA ARG A 447 5.29 -50.82 -33.46
C ARG A 447 5.01 -50.61 -34.96
N ALA A 448 4.40 -49.49 -35.33
CA ALA A 448 4.08 -49.14 -36.71
C ALA A 448 5.30 -48.69 -37.53
N ASP A 449 6.38 -48.19 -36.92
CA ASP A 449 7.64 -47.95 -37.61
C ASP A 449 8.30 -49.25 -38.14
N GLY A 450 7.78 -50.43 -37.74
CA GLY A 450 8.15 -51.74 -38.30
C GLY A 450 7.17 -52.35 -39.32
N GLN A 451 5.94 -51.83 -39.45
CA GLN A 451 4.89 -52.33 -40.36
C GLN A 451 3.97 -51.19 -40.79
N GLN A 452 3.78 -50.98 -42.10
CA GLN A 452 2.88 -49.96 -42.68
C GLN A 452 1.60 -49.83 -41.86
N ALA A 453 1.44 -48.68 -41.18
CA ALA A 453 0.31 -48.40 -40.32
C ALA A 453 -1.00 -48.80 -41.01
N ALA A 454 -1.78 -49.67 -40.36
CA ALA A 454 -3.03 -50.17 -40.89
C ALA A 454 -3.94 -48.98 -41.25
N ARG A 455 -4.08 -48.71 -42.55
CA ARG A 455 -5.02 -47.71 -43.06
C ARG A 455 -6.42 -48.08 -42.56
N PRO A 456 -7.23 -47.10 -42.14
CA PRO A 456 -8.59 -47.38 -41.72
C PRO A 456 -9.37 -48.05 -42.87
N PRO A 457 -10.37 -48.90 -42.57
CA PRO A 457 -11.05 -49.76 -43.54
C PRO A 457 -12.09 -48.98 -44.36
N VAL A 458 -11.68 -47.85 -44.95
CA VAL A 458 -12.52 -46.97 -45.77
C VAL A 458 -11.85 -46.69 -47.10
N THR A 459 -12.65 -46.51 -48.15
CA THR A 459 -12.14 -46.21 -49.48
C THR A 459 -11.39 -44.88 -49.48
N PRO A 460 -10.37 -44.69 -50.35
CA PRO A 460 -9.62 -43.42 -50.43
C PRO A 460 -10.49 -42.19 -50.71
N GLU A 461 -11.64 -42.41 -51.35
CA GLU A 461 -12.65 -41.37 -51.59
C GLU A 461 -13.36 -40.96 -50.30
N VAL A 462 -13.92 -41.92 -49.56
CA VAL A 462 -14.57 -41.67 -48.27
C VAL A 462 -13.59 -41.09 -47.26
N ALA A 463 -12.34 -41.58 -47.24
CA ALA A 463 -11.30 -41.12 -46.32
C ALA A 463 -11.01 -39.61 -46.45
N ARG A 464 -11.01 -39.06 -47.68
CA ARG A 464 -10.74 -37.64 -47.95
C ARG A 464 -11.98 -36.75 -47.90
N ARG A 465 -13.19 -37.32 -47.90
CA ARG A 465 -14.44 -36.56 -47.85
C ARG A 465 -14.58 -35.86 -46.50
N LEU A 466 -15.11 -34.64 -46.53
CA LEU A 466 -15.43 -33.85 -45.35
C LEU A 466 -16.89 -34.08 -44.95
N PHE A 467 -17.10 -34.50 -43.71
CA PHE A 467 -18.43 -34.70 -43.12
C PHE A 467 -18.72 -33.58 -42.11
N GLU A 468 -19.93 -33.05 -42.13
CA GLU A 468 -20.38 -32.04 -41.17
C GLU A 468 -20.70 -32.70 -39.82
N ARG A 469 -19.90 -32.41 -38.81
CA ARG A 469 -20.14 -32.87 -37.44
C ARG A 469 -20.88 -31.81 -36.63
N TRP A 470 -20.46 -30.54 -36.74
CA TRP A 470 -21.03 -29.41 -35.98
C TRP A 470 -21.58 -28.30 -36.89
N THR A 471 -22.84 -27.93 -36.65
CA THR A 471 -23.51 -26.80 -37.30
C THR A 471 -22.92 -25.47 -36.86
N VAL A 472 -23.16 -24.42 -37.66
CA VAL A 472 -22.81 -23.04 -37.29
C VAL A 472 -23.34 -22.66 -35.91
N ASN A 473 -24.58 -23.07 -35.58
CA ASN A 473 -25.19 -22.76 -34.29
C ASN A 473 -24.43 -23.40 -33.11
N GLU A 474 -24.05 -24.67 -33.23
CA GLU A 474 -23.27 -25.38 -32.20
C GLU A 474 -21.89 -24.75 -32.01
N ARG A 475 -21.25 -24.33 -33.10
CA ARG A 475 -19.97 -23.61 -33.05
C ARG A 475 -20.10 -22.26 -32.35
N ILE A 476 -21.15 -21.49 -32.62
CA ILE A 476 -21.40 -20.21 -31.93
C ILE A 476 -21.59 -20.44 -30.43
N GLN A 477 -22.39 -21.43 -30.04
CA GLN A 477 -22.58 -21.78 -28.63
C GLN A 477 -21.27 -22.15 -27.94
N HIS A 478 -20.42 -22.93 -28.62
CA HIS A 478 -19.11 -23.29 -28.10
C HIS A 478 -18.17 -22.09 -27.97
N VAL A 479 -18.12 -21.20 -28.96
CA VAL A 479 -17.31 -19.96 -28.88
C VAL A 479 -17.79 -19.06 -27.75
N MET A 480 -19.10 -18.95 -27.53
CA MET A 480 -19.67 -18.23 -26.39
C MET A 480 -19.24 -18.86 -25.06
N LEU A 481 -19.36 -20.19 -24.92
CA LEU A 481 -18.90 -20.94 -23.75
C LEU A 481 -17.41 -20.72 -23.50
N LEU A 482 -16.56 -20.94 -24.50
CA LEU A 482 -15.11 -20.79 -24.43
C LEU A 482 -14.72 -19.37 -23.98
N THR A 483 -15.24 -18.36 -24.66
CA THR A 483 -14.86 -16.96 -24.39
C THR A 483 -15.30 -16.52 -23.00
N THR A 484 -16.54 -16.84 -22.62
CA THR A 484 -17.06 -16.46 -21.29
C THR A 484 -16.37 -17.23 -20.17
N PHE A 485 -16.10 -18.53 -20.36
CA PHE A 485 -15.35 -19.35 -19.40
C PHE A 485 -13.93 -18.82 -19.18
N MET A 486 -13.20 -18.52 -20.25
CA MET A 486 -11.82 -18.01 -20.14
C MET A 486 -11.78 -16.66 -19.40
N ILE A 487 -12.70 -15.75 -19.70
CA ILE A 487 -12.78 -14.46 -18.97
C ILE A 487 -13.12 -14.71 -17.50
N LEU A 488 -14.07 -15.59 -17.19
CA LEU A 488 -14.45 -15.93 -15.80
C LEU A 488 -13.29 -16.51 -14.99
N VAL A 489 -12.53 -17.44 -15.58
CA VAL A 489 -11.36 -18.07 -14.95
C VAL A 489 -10.27 -17.03 -14.67
N ILE A 490 -9.89 -16.22 -15.68
CA ILE A 490 -8.83 -15.22 -15.55
C ILE A 490 -9.23 -14.17 -14.50
N THR A 491 -10.44 -13.62 -14.61
CA THR A 491 -10.93 -12.58 -13.70
C THR A 491 -11.18 -13.12 -12.28
N GLY A 492 -11.65 -14.36 -12.13
CA GLY A 492 -11.89 -15.01 -10.85
C GLY A 492 -10.59 -15.29 -10.09
N PHE A 493 -9.62 -15.93 -10.73
CA PHE A 493 -8.33 -16.22 -10.10
C PHE A 493 -7.50 -14.96 -9.84
N ALA A 494 -7.62 -13.92 -10.68
CA ALA A 494 -6.97 -12.64 -10.45
C ALA A 494 -7.53 -11.92 -9.20
N LEU A 495 -8.80 -12.19 -8.82
CA LEU A 495 -9.38 -11.69 -7.58
C LEU A 495 -8.79 -12.41 -6.35
N LYS A 496 -8.60 -13.74 -6.43
CA LYS A 496 -8.03 -14.51 -5.31
C LYS A 496 -6.53 -14.28 -5.14
N PHE A 497 -5.81 -14.09 -6.24
CA PHE A 497 -4.35 -13.97 -6.27
C PHE A 497 -3.91 -12.64 -6.91
N PRO A 498 -4.26 -11.48 -6.33
CA PRO A 498 -3.98 -10.17 -6.95
C PRO A 498 -2.47 -9.87 -7.06
N ASP A 499 -1.66 -10.50 -6.22
CA ASP A 499 -0.20 -10.32 -6.20
C ASP A 499 0.55 -11.34 -7.08
N ALA A 500 -0.15 -12.26 -7.75
CA ALA A 500 0.48 -13.22 -8.66
C ALA A 500 1.09 -12.51 -9.88
N TRP A 501 2.20 -13.04 -10.40
CA TRP A 501 2.95 -12.41 -11.49
C TRP A 501 2.12 -12.13 -12.75
N TRP A 502 1.17 -13.01 -13.08
CA TRP A 502 0.28 -12.88 -14.24
C TRP A 502 -0.91 -11.96 -13.97
N ALA A 503 -1.35 -11.83 -12.71
CA ALA A 503 -2.49 -10.99 -12.31
C ALA A 503 -2.07 -9.54 -12.01
N ARG A 504 -0.83 -9.33 -11.59
CA ARG A 504 -0.27 -8.02 -11.23
C ARG A 504 -0.40 -6.96 -12.33
N PRO A 505 -0.09 -7.24 -13.61
CA PRO A 505 -0.27 -6.27 -14.69
C PRO A 505 -1.73 -5.83 -14.82
N LEU A 506 -2.69 -6.75 -14.72
CA LEU A 506 -4.13 -6.46 -14.77
C LEU A 506 -4.54 -5.53 -13.61
N VAL A 507 -4.11 -5.84 -12.39
CA VAL A 507 -4.41 -5.01 -11.19
C VAL A 507 -3.81 -3.61 -11.31
N TRP A 508 -2.59 -3.50 -11.83
CA TRP A 508 -1.89 -2.22 -11.94
C TRP A 508 -2.51 -1.29 -12.99
N ILE A 509 -2.88 -1.82 -14.16
CA ILE A 509 -3.52 -1.06 -15.25
C ILE A 509 -4.89 -0.54 -14.80
N GLU A 510 -5.66 -1.35 -14.08
CA GLU A 510 -7.01 -0.99 -13.65
C GLU A 510 -7.04 0.09 -12.54
N ARG A 511 -5.88 0.44 -11.94
CA ARG A 511 -5.74 1.34 -10.77
C ARG A 511 -6.81 1.10 -9.69
N GLY A 512 -7.29 -0.13 -9.56
CA GLY A 512 -8.46 -0.44 -8.74
C GLY A 512 -9.10 -1.79 -9.04
N TYR A 513 -10.31 -1.95 -8.51
CA TYR A 513 -11.04 -3.22 -8.43
C TYR A 513 -12.16 -3.35 -9.49
N THR A 514 -12.53 -2.25 -10.13
CA THR A 514 -13.84 -2.11 -10.79
C THR A 514 -13.94 -2.88 -12.11
N VAL A 515 -12.95 -2.80 -13.00
CA VAL A 515 -13.05 -3.38 -14.36
C VAL A 515 -13.12 -4.90 -14.29
N ARG A 516 -12.19 -5.57 -13.62
CA ARG A 516 -12.26 -7.03 -13.41
C ARG A 516 -13.57 -7.50 -12.81
N ALA A 517 -14.09 -6.78 -11.81
CA ALA A 517 -15.37 -7.13 -11.18
C ALA A 517 -16.55 -7.03 -12.15
N TRP A 518 -16.56 -6.01 -13.03
CA TRP A 518 -17.55 -5.88 -14.10
C TRP A 518 -17.41 -6.98 -15.14
N LEU A 519 -16.19 -7.24 -15.63
CA LEU A 519 -15.93 -8.31 -16.60
C LEU A 519 -16.39 -9.67 -16.09
N HIS A 520 -16.05 -10.02 -14.84
CA HIS A 520 -16.46 -11.29 -14.24
C HIS A 520 -17.99 -11.43 -14.20
N ARG A 521 -18.70 -10.37 -13.78
CA ARG A 521 -20.18 -10.38 -13.68
C ARG A 521 -20.85 -10.43 -15.06
N ILE A 522 -20.38 -9.63 -16.01
CA ILE A 522 -20.90 -9.61 -17.37
C ILE A 522 -20.71 -10.98 -18.01
N SER A 523 -19.50 -11.56 -17.93
CA SER A 523 -19.24 -12.90 -18.44
C SER A 523 -20.05 -13.98 -17.72
N GLY A 524 -20.33 -13.84 -16.42
CA GLY A 524 -21.22 -14.74 -15.68
C GLY A 524 -22.67 -14.70 -16.16
N VAL A 525 -23.19 -13.50 -16.46
CA VAL A 525 -24.53 -13.35 -17.08
C VAL A 525 -24.54 -13.95 -18.47
N LEU A 526 -23.54 -13.62 -19.30
CA LEU A 526 -23.44 -14.16 -20.67
C LEU A 526 -23.32 -15.69 -20.68
N MET A 527 -22.55 -16.28 -19.76
CA MET A 527 -22.45 -17.73 -19.57
C MET A 527 -23.82 -18.34 -19.18
N THR A 528 -24.52 -17.69 -18.24
CA THR A 528 -25.86 -18.14 -17.82
C THR A 528 -26.86 -18.08 -18.97
N LEU A 529 -26.84 -17.00 -19.76
CA LEU A 529 -27.67 -16.86 -20.95
C LEU A 529 -27.30 -17.89 -22.02
N ALA A 530 -26.01 -18.17 -22.22
CA ALA A 530 -25.54 -19.22 -23.12
C ALA A 530 -26.03 -20.61 -22.68
N ALA A 531 -26.02 -20.90 -21.38
CA ALA A 531 -26.54 -22.14 -20.82
C ALA A 531 -28.07 -22.26 -21.01
N ILE A 532 -28.83 -21.19 -20.76
CA ILE A 532 -30.28 -21.16 -21.01
C ILE A 532 -30.58 -21.34 -22.50
N TYR A 533 -29.81 -20.67 -23.36
CA TYR A 533 -29.93 -20.81 -24.81
C TYR A 533 -29.63 -22.24 -25.27
N HIS A 534 -28.59 -22.87 -24.73
CA HIS A 534 -28.26 -24.27 -25.00
C HIS A 534 -29.40 -25.20 -24.58
N LEU A 535 -29.94 -25.05 -23.37
CA LEU A 535 -31.10 -25.82 -22.90
C LEU A 535 -32.31 -25.62 -23.83
N ALA A 536 -32.62 -24.38 -24.20
CA ALA A 536 -33.70 -24.10 -25.14
C ALA A 536 -33.47 -24.80 -26.49
N TYR A 537 -32.24 -24.78 -27.03
CA TYR A 537 -31.86 -25.48 -28.25
C TYR A 537 -32.08 -27.00 -28.15
N LEU A 538 -31.68 -27.62 -27.04
CA LEU A 538 -31.82 -29.07 -26.82
C LEU A 538 -33.28 -29.53 -26.81
N PHE A 539 -34.19 -28.74 -26.21
CA PHE A 539 -35.59 -29.12 -26.10
C PHE A 539 -36.44 -28.70 -27.31
N SER A 540 -36.13 -27.56 -27.94
CA SER A 540 -36.92 -27.02 -29.05
C SER A 540 -36.59 -27.65 -30.40
N THR A 541 -35.32 -27.98 -30.68
CA THR A 541 -34.90 -28.45 -32.00
C THR A 541 -34.85 -29.98 -32.10
N GLN A 542 -35.16 -30.53 -33.28
CA GLN A 542 -35.03 -31.98 -33.51
C GLN A 542 -33.57 -32.45 -33.36
N ARG A 543 -32.62 -31.67 -33.89
CA ARG A 543 -31.18 -31.94 -33.78
C ARG A 543 -30.72 -31.95 -32.33
N GLY A 544 -31.10 -30.94 -31.54
CA GLY A 544 -30.79 -30.86 -30.11
C GLY A 544 -31.37 -32.03 -29.30
N ARG A 545 -32.63 -32.44 -29.56
CA ARG A 545 -33.24 -33.60 -28.90
C ARG A 545 -32.54 -34.92 -29.25
N THR A 546 -32.03 -35.05 -30.47
CA THR A 546 -31.22 -36.21 -30.86
C THR A 546 -29.87 -36.20 -30.16
N GLN A 547 -29.17 -35.05 -30.13
CA GLN A 547 -27.90 -34.92 -29.39
C GLN A 547 -28.06 -35.22 -27.90
N PHE A 548 -29.11 -34.68 -27.26
CA PHE A 548 -29.38 -34.96 -25.85
C PHE A 548 -29.59 -36.46 -25.59
N ARG A 549 -30.29 -37.17 -26.49
CA ARG A 549 -30.47 -38.63 -26.38
C ARG A 549 -29.15 -39.38 -26.51
N CYS A 550 -28.31 -39.00 -27.47
CA CYS A 550 -26.98 -39.61 -27.66
C CYS A 550 -26.01 -39.30 -26.51
N MET A 551 -26.20 -38.17 -25.80
CA MET A 551 -25.36 -37.75 -24.67
C MET A 551 -25.75 -38.38 -23.32
N LYS A 552 -26.82 -39.18 -23.25
CA LYS A 552 -27.19 -39.86 -22.00
C LYS A 552 -26.14 -40.92 -21.64
N PRO A 553 -25.60 -40.90 -20.41
CA PRO A 553 -24.69 -41.95 -19.95
C PRO A 553 -25.45 -43.28 -19.87
N GLY A 554 -24.86 -44.34 -20.40
CA GLY A 554 -25.41 -45.69 -20.41
C GLY A 554 -24.41 -46.73 -19.90
N ARG A 555 -24.90 -47.97 -19.68
CA ARG A 555 -24.03 -49.08 -19.25
C ARG A 555 -22.92 -49.40 -20.25
N ARG A 556 -23.17 -49.14 -21.54
CA ARG A 556 -22.18 -49.33 -22.62
C ARG A 556 -20.97 -48.42 -22.44
N ASP A 557 -21.14 -47.19 -21.95
CA ASP A 557 -20.03 -46.25 -21.74
C ASP A 557 -19.03 -46.76 -20.70
N LEU A 558 -19.50 -47.45 -19.64
CA LEU A 558 -18.62 -48.09 -18.65
C LEU A 558 -17.81 -49.24 -19.26
N HIS A 559 -18.44 -50.04 -20.12
CA HIS A 559 -17.75 -51.12 -20.82
C HIS A 559 -16.73 -50.57 -21.84
N GLU A 560 -17.06 -49.48 -22.53
CA GLU A 560 -16.14 -48.78 -23.43
C GLU A 560 -14.96 -48.14 -22.68
N ALA A 561 -15.21 -47.51 -21.52
CA ALA A 561 -14.17 -46.96 -20.66
C ALA A 561 -13.22 -48.05 -20.14
N TRP A 562 -13.76 -49.16 -19.63
CA TRP A 562 -12.95 -50.29 -19.19
C TRP A 562 -12.18 -50.93 -20.34
N GLY A 563 -12.83 -51.07 -21.50
CA GLY A 563 -12.21 -51.54 -22.74
C GLY A 563 -11.04 -50.65 -23.18
N MET A 564 -11.17 -49.33 -23.02
CA MET A 564 -10.13 -48.37 -23.34
C MET A 564 -8.95 -48.47 -22.35
N VAL A 565 -9.22 -48.62 -21.05
CA VAL A 565 -8.16 -48.86 -20.06
C VAL A 565 -7.40 -50.16 -20.35
N ALA A 566 -8.12 -51.25 -20.63
CA ALA A 566 -7.51 -52.52 -20.99
C ALA A 566 -6.67 -52.42 -22.27
N PHE A 567 -7.14 -51.68 -23.28
CA PHE A 567 -6.39 -51.36 -24.48
C PHE A 567 -5.12 -50.55 -24.18
N ASN A 568 -5.22 -49.49 -23.37
CA ASN A 568 -4.07 -48.64 -23.01
C ASN A 568 -2.99 -49.41 -22.23
N LEU A 569 -3.41 -50.36 -21.38
CA LEU A 569 -2.52 -51.29 -20.68
C LEU A 569 -1.93 -52.38 -21.60
N GLY A 570 -2.36 -52.47 -22.86
CA GLY A 570 -1.91 -53.46 -23.82
C GLY A 570 -2.54 -54.85 -23.65
N LEU A 571 -3.59 -54.97 -22.83
CA LEU A 571 -4.32 -56.22 -22.59
C LEU A 571 -5.32 -56.54 -23.70
N ARG A 572 -5.67 -55.54 -24.53
CA ARG A 572 -6.58 -55.69 -25.67
C ARG A 572 -5.90 -55.22 -26.96
N PRO A 573 -6.01 -55.96 -28.07
CA PRO A 573 -5.31 -55.64 -29.31
C PRO A 573 -5.94 -54.51 -30.14
N HIS A 574 -7.24 -54.25 -29.97
CA HIS A 574 -7.97 -53.27 -30.76
C HIS A 574 -8.70 -52.26 -29.87
N ARG A 575 -8.79 -51.01 -30.35
CA ARG A 575 -9.56 -49.95 -29.68
C ARG A 575 -11.04 -50.30 -29.59
N PRO A 576 -11.74 -49.88 -28.52
CA PRO A 576 -13.19 -50.01 -28.44
C PRO A 576 -13.88 -49.26 -29.60
N ARG A 577 -14.96 -49.83 -30.11
CA ARG A 577 -15.75 -49.20 -31.17
C ARG A 577 -16.74 -48.20 -30.56
N PHE A 578 -16.41 -46.92 -30.66
CA PHE A 578 -17.21 -45.83 -30.11
C PHE A 578 -18.41 -45.47 -30.99
N ASP A 579 -19.44 -44.95 -30.33
CA ASP A 579 -20.64 -44.39 -30.94
C ASP A 579 -20.38 -42.94 -31.40
N ARG A 580 -21.44 -42.20 -31.76
CA ARG A 580 -21.39 -40.77 -32.10
C ARG A 580 -20.63 -39.90 -31.09
N PHE A 581 -20.78 -40.20 -29.80
CA PHE A 581 -20.01 -39.57 -28.73
C PHE A 581 -19.35 -40.64 -27.88
N THR A 582 -18.06 -40.47 -27.63
CA THR A 582 -17.25 -41.28 -26.74
C THR A 582 -17.65 -41.05 -25.27
N TYR A 583 -17.29 -41.99 -24.40
CA TYR A 583 -17.47 -41.82 -22.95
C TYR A 583 -16.71 -40.58 -22.41
N VAL A 584 -15.58 -40.22 -23.01
CA VAL A 584 -14.78 -39.03 -22.67
C VAL A 584 -15.59 -37.76 -22.94
N GLU A 585 -16.14 -37.61 -24.14
CA GLU A 585 -16.97 -36.47 -24.54
C GLU A 585 -18.25 -36.36 -23.69
N LYS A 586 -18.89 -37.49 -23.38
CA LYS A 586 -20.07 -37.52 -22.50
C LYS A 586 -19.74 -37.07 -21.08
N LEU A 587 -18.64 -37.55 -20.51
CA LEU A 587 -18.20 -37.13 -19.17
C LEU A 587 -17.88 -35.64 -19.13
N GLU A 588 -17.19 -35.11 -20.14
CA GLU A 588 -16.92 -33.67 -20.29
C GLU A 588 -18.21 -32.85 -20.33
N TYR A 589 -19.17 -33.26 -21.15
CA TYR A 589 -20.43 -32.56 -21.31
C TYR A 589 -21.21 -32.45 -20.00
N TRP A 590 -21.35 -33.56 -19.26
CA TRP A 590 -22.06 -33.57 -17.98
C TRP A 590 -21.29 -32.83 -16.88
N ALA A 591 -19.96 -32.90 -16.88
CA ALA A 591 -19.13 -32.11 -15.97
C ALA A 591 -19.33 -30.61 -16.19
N VAL A 592 -19.37 -30.15 -17.45
CA VAL A 592 -19.62 -28.74 -17.78
C VAL A 592 -21.04 -28.31 -17.40
N ILE A 593 -22.07 -29.13 -17.63
CA ILE A 593 -23.45 -28.82 -17.22
C ILE A 593 -23.52 -28.65 -15.70
N TRP A 594 -22.99 -29.61 -14.95
CA TRP A 594 -22.97 -29.56 -13.48
C TRP A 594 -22.20 -28.35 -12.98
N GLY A 595 -20.97 -28.17 -13.46
CA GLY A 595 -20.11 -27.06 -13.09
C GLY A 595 -20.79 -25.71 -13.37
N THR A 596 -21.42 -25.56 -14.54
CA THR A 596 -22.15 -24.32 -14.88
C THR A 596 -23.31 -24.07 -13.92
N ALA A 597 -24.10 -25.09 -13.59
CA ALA A 597 -25.21 -24.94 -12.64
C ALA A 597 -24.73 -24.51 -11.24
N VAL A 598 -23.69 -25.18 -10.71
CA VAL A 598 -23.12 -24.86 -9.40
C VAL A 598 -22.49 -23.47 -9.40
N MET A 599 -21.71 -23.13 -10.43
CA MET A 599 -21.03 -21.83 -10.54
C MET A 599 -22.03 -20.68 -10.69
N THR A 600 -23.08 -20.85 -11.49
CA THR A 600 -24.17 -19.87 -11.61
C THR A 600 -24.92 -19.68 -10.29
N GLY A 601 -25.32 -20.77 -9.64
CA GLY A 601 -26.05 -20.71 -8.36
C GLY A 601 -25.24 -20.02 -7.26
N THR A 602 -24.02 -20.47 -7.03
CA THR A 602 -23.12 -19.88 -6.02
C THR A 602 -22.69 -18.45 -6.38
N GLY A 603 -22.46 -18.15 -7.65
CA GLY A 603 -22.13 -16.80 -8.14
C GLY A 603 -23.25 -15.80 -7.86
N PHE A 604 -24.51 -16.16 -8.14
CA PHE A 604 -25.65 -15.30 -7.85
C PHE A 604 -25.89 -15.10 -6.35
N MET A 605 -25.68 -16.12 -5.53
CA MET A 605 -25.75 -15.99 -4.06
C MET A 605 -24.74 -14.95 -3.54
N MET A 606 -23.50 -14.98 -4.04
CA MET A 606 -22.47 -14.00 -3.66
C MET A 606 -22.72 -12.61 -4.23
N TRP A 607 -23.24 -12.51 -5.47
CA TRP A 607 -23.55 -11.22 -6.07
C TRP A 607 -24.68 -10.52 -5.30
N PHE A 608 -25.76 -11.24 -4.99
CA PHE A 608 -26.91 -10.72 -4.25
C PHE A 608 -26.81 -10.98 -2.74
N GLN A 609 -25.60 -10.87 -2.17
CA GLN A 609 -25.31 -11.20 -0.77
C GLN A 609 -26.26 -10.56 0.25
N THR A 610 -26.67 -9.30 0.08
CA THR A 610 -27.58 -8.65 1.03
C THR A 610 -28.96 -9.31 1.03
N GLY A 611 -29.44 -9.75 -0.14
CA GLY A 611 -30.70 -10.49 -0.24
C GLY A 611 -30.62 -11.91 0.34
N VAL A 612 -29.44 -12.52 0.29
CA VAL A 612 -29.19 -13.81 0.95
C VAL A 612 -29.09 -13.62 2.46
N LEU A 613 -28.28 -12.67 2.95
CA LEU A 613 -28.03 -12.42 4.37
C LEU A 613 -29.22 -11.87 5.14
N THR A 614 -30.26 -11.35 4.47
CA THR A 614 -31.53 -10.99 5.12
C THR A 614 -32.43 -12.20 5.36
N ARG A 615 -32.24 -13.29 4.60
CA ARG A 615 -33.07 -14.51 4.64
C ARG A 615 -32.37 -15.71 5.28
N TRP A 616 -31.05 -15.76 5.15
CA TRP A 616 -30.20 -16.88 5.52
C TRP A 616 -29.00 -16.39 6.33
N SER A 617 -28.38 -17.28 7.09
CA SER A 617 -27.19 -16.98 7.88
C SER A 617 -25.94 -16.81 7.00
N LEU A 618 -24.86 -16.24 7.58
CA LEU A 618 -23.58 -16.09 6.90
C LEU A 618 -23.02 -17.42 6.36
N LEU A 619 -23.35 -18.54 7.02
CA LEU A 619 -22.90 -19.88 6.62
C LEU A 619 -23.21 -20.18 5.15
N VAL A 620 -24.36 -19.73 4.62
CA VAL A 620 -24.72 -19.98 3.22
C VAL A 620 -23.76 -19.27 2.26
N ILE A 621 -23.35 -18.04 2.58
CA ILE A 621 -22.37 -17.28 1.78
C ILE A 621 -20.98 -17.90 1.91
N ASP A 622 -20.59 -18.35 3.10
CA ASP A 622 -19.29 -19.02 3.32
C ASP A 622 -19.20 -20.32 2.52
N LEU A 623 -20.25 -21.15 2.56
CA LEU A 623 -20.33 -22.38 1.78
C LEU A 623 -20.35 -22.08 0.28
N ALA A 624 -21.16 -21.12 -0.19
CA ALA A 624 -21.19 -20.72 -1.59
C ALA A 624 -19.82 -20.25 -2.07
N THR A 625 -19.08 -19.48 -1.26
CA THR A 625 -17.73 -19.01 -1.58
C THR A 625 -16.74 -20.17 -1.71
N VAL A 626 -16.79 -21.13 -0.78
CA VAL A 626 -15.91 -22.32 -0.81
C VAL A 626 -16.24 -23.19 -2.03
N VAL A 627 -17.51 -23.50 -2.24
CA VAL A 627 -17.98 -24.31 -3.38
C VAL A 627 -17.58 -23.64 -4.70
N HIS A 628 -17.87 -22.34 -4.88
CA HIS A 628 -17.51 -21.61 -6.10
C HIS A 628 -16.01 -21.64 -6.38
N TYR A 629 -15.19 -21.45 -5.34
CA TYR A 629 -13.74 -21.45 -5.48
C TYR A 629 -13.17 -22.81 -5.87
N TYR A 630 -13.59 -23.88 -5.20
CA TYR A 630 -13.07 -25.22 -5.49
C TYR A 630 -13.66 -25.81 -6.77
N GLU A 631 -14.92 -25.51 -7.09
CA GLU A 631 -15.51 -25.87 -8.39
C GLU A 631 -14.80 -25.15 -9.53
N ALA A 632 -14.41 -23.88 -9.38
CA ALA A 632 -13.60 -23.18 -10.38
C ALA A 632 -12.25 -23.87 -10.63
N TRP A 633 -11.57 -24.35 -9.57
CA TRP A 633 -10.35 -25.14 -9.71
C TRP A 633 -10.60 -26.48 -10.40
N LEU A 634 -11.62 -27.21 -9.97
CA LEU A 634 -11.97 -28.50 -10.56
C LEU A 634 -12.30 -28.35 -12.04
N ALA A 635 -13.14 -27.38 -12.41
CA ALA A 635 -13.50 -27.09 -13.80
C ALA A 635 -12.28 -26.66 -14.62
N THR A 636 -11.44 -25.76 -14.12
CA THR A 636 -10.23 -25.30 -14.84
C THR A 636 -9.25 -26.44 -15.06
N LEU A 637 -8.98 -27.25 -14.03
CA LEU A 637 -8.07 -28.39 -14.13
C LEU A 637 -8.65 -29.48 -15.02
N ALA A 638 -9.95 -29.75 -14.98
CA ALA A 638 -10.59 -30.68 -15.90
C ALA A 638 -10.44 -30.19 -17.36
N ILE A 639 -10.63 -28.90 -17.63
CA ILE A 639 -10.42 -28.38 -18.99
C ILE A 639 -8.95 -28.50 -19.41
N VAL A 640 -8.00 -28.16 -18.55
CA VAL A 640 -6.56 -28.20 -18.89
C VAL A 640 -6.02 -29.62 -19.00
N VAL A 641 -6.36 -30.50 -18.08
CA VAL A 641 -5.81 -31.87 -18.02
C VAL A 641 -6.55 -32.79 -18.97
N TRP A 642 -7.88 -32.71 -19.03
CA TRP A 642 -8.71 -33.65 -19.75
C TRP A 642 -9.12 -33.11 -21.12
N HIS A 643 -9.81 -31.97 -21.19
CA HIS A 643 -10.31 -31.44 -22.47
C HIS A 643 -9.17 -31.03 -23.43
N PHE A 644 -8.18 -30.26 -22.98
CA PHE A 644 -7.05 -29.85 -23.81
C PHE A 644 -6.19 -31.04 -24.24
N TYR A 645 -6.07 -32.08 -23.41
CA TYR A 645 -5.43 -33.31 -23.87
C TYR A 645 -6.20 -33.90 -25.06
N SER A 646 -7.51 -34.09 -24.91
CA SER A 646 -8.39 -34.69 -25.92
C SER A 646 -8.45 -33.92 -27.24
N VAL A 647 -8.16 -32.62 -27.26
CA VAL A 647 -8.30 -31.77 -28.47
C VAL A 647 -7.01 -31.11 -28.97
N ILE A 648 -5.94 -31.06 -28.16
CA ILE A 648 -4.65 -30.41 -28.49
C ILE A 648 -3.50 -31.42 -28.43
N PHE A 649 -3.33 -32.11 -27.29
CA PHE A 649 -2.12 -32.87 -27.00
C PHE A 649 -2.17 -34.36 -27.36
N ARG A 650 -3.34 -34.89 -27.73
CA ARG A 650 -3.45 -36.28 -28.19
C ARG A 650 -2.64 -36.46 -29.49
N PRO A 651 -1.72 -37.44 -29.57
CA PRO A 651 -0.73 -37.53 -30.66
C PRO A 651 -1.29 -37.55 -32.08
N ASP A 652 -2.52 -38.04 -32.25
CA ASP A 652 -3.15 -38.24 -33.56
C ASP A 652 -3.79 -36.97 -34.15
N ILE A 653 -3.98 -35.93 -33.33
CA ILE A 653 -4.65 -34.67 -33.73
C ILE A 653 -3.78 -33.44 -33.45
N TYR A 654 -2.54 -33.65 -33.00
CA TYR A 654 -1.59 -32.56 -32.72
C TYR A 654 -1.29 -31.78 -34.02
N PRO A 655 -1.28 -30.43 -34.00
CA PRO A 655 -1.31 -29.57 -32.82
C PRO A 655 -2.70 -29.27 -32.23
N MET A 656 -3.80 -29.46 -32.98
CA MET A 656 -5.18 -29.26 -32.48
C MET A 656 -6.22 -29.78 -33.48
N SER A 657 -7.36 -30.29 -32.98
CA SER A 657 -8.56 -30.51 -33.80
C SER A 657 -9.25 -29.20 -34.19
N LEU A 658 -9.51 -29.00 -35.49
CA LEU A 658 -10.18 -27.80 -36.01
C LEU A 658 -11.71 -27.93 -36.12
N VAL A 659 -12.29 -29.06 -35.69
CA VAL A 659 -13.74 -29.33 -35.81
C VAL A 659 -14.58 -28.26 -35.11
N TRP A 660 -14.13 -27.71 -33.98
CA TRP A 660 -14.86 -26.67 -33.27
C TRP A 660 -14.93 -25.33 -34.04
N LEU A 661 -14.04 -25.12 -35.00
CA LEU A 661 -13.97 -23.92 -35.85
C LEU A 661 -14.61 -24.15 -37.22
N THR A 662 -14.25 -25.24 -37.92
CA THR A 662 -14.73 -25.54 -39.28
C THR A 662 -16.05 -26.30 -39.28
N GLY A 663 -16.36 -27.05 -38.22
CA GLY A 663 -17.50 -27.94 -38.10
C GLY A 663 -17.39 -29.25 -38.87
N THR A 664 -16.28 -29.48 -39.57
CA THR A 664 -16.10 -30.62 -40.47
C THR A 664 -14.94 -31.52 -40.04
N MET A 665 -15.06 -32.81 -40.32
CA MET A 665 -14.08 -33.85 -40.00
C MET A 665 -13.86 -34.74 -41.23
N THR A 666 -12.63 -35.21 -41.46
CA THR A 666 -12.38 -36.11 -42.60
C THR A 666 -12.96 -37.50 -42.33
N GLY A 667 -13.35 -38.24 -43.38
CA GLY A 667 -13.83 -39.61 -43.23
C GLY A 667 -12.78 -40.53 -42.60
N GLU A 668 -11.49 -40.29 -42.84
CA GLU A 668 -10.41 -41.02 -42.18
C GLU A 668 -10.41 -40.82 -40.65
N GLN A 669 -10.59 -39.57 -40.22
CA GLN A 669 -10.68 -39.23 -38.81
C GLN A 669 -11.97 -39.79 -38.19
N MET A 670 -13.11 -39.69 -38.89
CA MET A 670 -14.37 -40.25 -38.40
C MET A 670 -14.32 -41.77 -38.28
N ALA A 671 -13.71 -42.49 -39.22
CA ALA A 671 -13.56 -43.94 -39.16
C ALA A 671 -12.73 -44.38 -37.94
N ARG A 672 -11.80 -43.54 -37.49
CA ARG A 672 -10.93 -43.81 -36.33
C ARG A 672 -11.61 -43.50 -35.01
N ASP A 673 -12.19 -42.31 -34.89
CA ASP A 673 -12.69 -41.79 -33.61
C ASP A 673 -14.19 -42.06 -33.40
N HIS A 674 -14.98 -42.10 -34.48
CA HIS A 674 -16.44 -42.23 -34.46
C HIS A 674 -16.96 -43.20 -35.54
N PRO A 675 -16.50 -44.46 -35.54
CA PRO A 675 -16.80 -45.42 -36.62
C PRO A 675 -18.30 -45.70 -36.78
N ALA A 676 -19.09 -45.68 -35.70
CA ALA A 676 -20.52 -45.88 -35.79
C ALA A 676 -21.27 -44.70 -36.46
N GLU A 677 -20.86 -43.46 -36.19
CA GLU A 677 -21.48 -42.27 -36.81
C GLU A 677 -21.19 -42.21 -38.31
N LEU A 678 -19.99 -42.61 -38.73
CA LEU A 678 -19.63 -42.68 -40.14
C LEU A 678 -20.51 -43.70 -40.89
N ASP A 679 -20.68 -44.90 -40.32
CA ASP A 679 -21.51 -45.94 -40.92
C ASP A 679 -22.98 -45.52 -41.03
N GLU A 680 -23.52 -44.84 -40.00
CA GLU A 680 -24.88 -44.28 -40.03
C GLU A 680 -25.03 -43.21 -41.13
N MET A 681 -24.04 -42.33 -41.31
CA MET A 681 -24.06 -41.31 -42.36
C MET A 681 -24.02 -41.92 -43.75
N LEU A 682 -23.15 -42.90 -43.98
CA LEU A 682 -23.04 -43.61 -45.26
C LEU A 682 -24.31 -44.42 -45.57
N ALA A 683 -24.91 -45.05 -44.56
CA ALA A 683 -26.16 -45.78 -44.69
C ALA A 683 -27.34 -44.84 -45.04
N ALA A 684 -27.42 -43.68 -44.38
CA ALA A 684 -28.45 -42.67 -44.66
C ALA A 684 -28.33 -42.11 -46.09
N GLU A 685 -27.11 -41.87 -46.57
CA GLU A 685 -26.86 -41.39 -47.94
C GLU A 685 -27.22 -42.45 -48.99
N SER A 686 -26.87 -43.71 -48.73
CA SER A 686 -27.24 -44.84 -49.59
C SER A 686 -28.76 -44.98 -49.71
N ALA A 687 -29.48 -44.81 -48.59
CA ALA A 687 -30.94 -44.84 -48.56
C ALA A 687 -31.58 -43.66 -49.34
N SER A 688 -30.95 -42.48 -49.33
CA SER A 688 -31.42 -41.32 -50.12
C SER A 688 -31.17 -41.46 -51.62
N HIS A 689 -30.10 -42.13 -52.04
CA HIS A 689 -29.79 -42.38 -53.46
C HIS A 689 -30.65 -43.50 -54.07
N SER A 690 -31.27 -44.36 -53.26
CA SER A 690 -32.13 -45.47 -53.70
C SER A 690 -33.61 -45.10 -53.94
N LEU A 691 -33.99 -43.81 -53.91
CA LEU A 691 -35.34 -43.37 -54.29
C LEU A 691 -35.41 -43.15 -55.82
N PRO A 692 -36.31 -43.83 -56.57
CA PRO A 692 -36.32 -43.76 -58.02
C PRO A 692 -36.94 -42.45 -58.51
N GLY A 693 -36.13 -41.65 -59.18
CA GLY A 693 -36.55 -40.52 -60.00
C GLY A 693 -35.73 -40.53 -61.27
N ASP A 694 -36.04 -41.43 -62.20
CA ASP A 694 -35.78 -41.33 -63.64
C ASP A 694 -36.29 -42.60 -64.33
N ASP A 695 -37.55 -42.58 -64.76
CA ASP A 695 -38.10 -43.45 -65.81
C ASP A 695 -39.27 -42.69 -66.48
N MET A 696 -38.93 -41.69 -67.29
CA MET A 696 -39.84 -41.07 -68.26
C MET A 696 -39.09 -40.90 -69.59
N ILE A 697 -38.77 -42.04 -70.22
CA ILE A 697 -38.47 -42.08 -71.66
C ILE A 697 -39.80 -42.39 -72.37
N PRO A 698 -40.32 -41.50 -73.25
CA PRO A 698 -41.49 -41.83 -74.05
C PRO A 698 -41.10 -42.81 -75.17
N PRO A 699 -41.98 -43.77 -75.55
CA PRO A 699 -41.67 -44.69 -76.62
C PRO A 699 -41.70 -43.96 -77.96
N GLN A 700 -40.68 -44.21 -78.79
CA GLN A 700 -40.75 -43.93 -80.22
C GLN A 700 -41.68 -44.95 -80.89
N ALA A 701 -42.66 -44.45 -81.63
CA ALA A 701 -43.32 -45.10 -82.78
C ALA A 701 -43.81 -43.94 -83.67
N GLY A 702 -43.60 -43.91 -84.98
CA GLY A 702 -43.79 -45.02 -85.90
C GLY A 702 -45.14 -44.83 -86.55
#